data_AF-A0A0D3LLR6-F1
#
_entry.id   AF-A0A0D3LLR6-F1
#
_cell.length_a   1.000
_cell.length_b   1.000
_cell.length_c   1.000
_cell.angle_alpha   90.00
_cell.angle_beta   90.00
_cell.angle_gamma   90.00
#
_symmetry.space_group_name_H-M   'P 1'
#
loop_
_entity.id
_entity.type
_entity.pdbx_description
1 polymer ?
#
loop_
_entity_poly.entity_id
_entity_poly.type
_entity_poly.pdbx_seq_one_letter_code
_entity_poly.pdbx_strand_id
1 'polypeptide(L)'
;MYKSLLLSIIILNIVALAPPGIAFAQVQNIEIDVEERYQTIEGFGTCVIDFLSSPEMPGYFDDSLYNMAVNDLGMSMLRLSFPQSMEWKNDDGDPDHFNWPAFSMEQLHKRMQVAQEFQKRGVDKVLVSTWSPPEFTKTHRSTIFGGHLRMDMYEEYAENFAALVIAAKKNWGINIGAVGLQNELLFIEPYKSCIYNPYQAREAVRVLQRKFQKEGIQAKIIMPEEMMALHRMKAYVGPVMADQETSRFRGALAAHRLEDGEKLSEWKEFSAPFNKQSWMTETSGHSTDWQGALELAEDIHEHLVLGNFSAWIYWQLSENKDDVYSLMNKHTPLPKYHTSKHFYRYIRPGARRVQASTSGQVLASAFVHPVSGQLTVVLVNKHTEAANIRLALRNFKMKDFSGYLSTEGAYFAAIKKYRSGKSLQMPANAVITLIAQDKGLATEQEVEPWPEAWIPSDGDPLSYYGTMEGTPPSKADHASLLARVGNLEKLTEALKGISVNDTVYNGWTPLHFAALAGQAEIMKYLISQGADVNQPAAGGWSPFHMAASAFGGNGHDGQKVTKDRILQIALEAKPDVQQRTNDGWTALHAAVINSHTAWSQDESEVIRRVDALIHAGIDVNVTDKEGRSPLHWAAWQGYESMVQVRPAVVNELIKRGAEVNMQDSQGNTPLHYAVLMGYPSIIEALLDAGAAPELKNHKNESPLFLAEKAAYWNVWQLLQGQRTGVNARVDAEQEPKSDGKLGRALLQAAWKGEEQEVKRLLDAGADVFFRDSDGFRAIDRARDGGHTEIVRLIQHKIDELKQ
;
A
#
# COMPACT_ATOMS: atom_id res chain seq x y z
N MET A 1 20.76 14.98 60.03
CA MET A 1 19.34 14.59 59.84
C MET A 1 18.34 15.66 60.29
N TYR A 2 18.44 16.25 61.50
CA TYR A 2 17.46 17.26 61.97
C TYR A 2 17.37 18.58 61.16
N LYS A 3 18.47 19.03 60.52
CA LYS A 3 18.44 20.24 59.66
C LYS A 3 17.74 20.04 58.30
N SER A 4 17.69 18.81 57.78
CA SER A 4 17.00 18.49 56.52
C SER A 4 15.48 18.39 56.70
N LEU A 5 15.04 17.95 57.88
CA LEU A 5 13.62 17.84 58.23
C LEU A 5 13.00 19.22 58.47
N LEU A 6 13.73 20.14 59.11
CA LEU A 6 13.25 21.51 59.35
C LEU A 6 13.11 22.32 58.05
N LEU A 7 14.02 22.15 57.09
CA LEU A 7 13.96 22.84 55.80
C LEU A 7 12.76 22.36 54.96
N SER A 8 12.44 21.06 55.05
CA SER A 8 11.28 20.47 54.39
C SER A 8 9.95 20.97 54.97
N ILE A 9 9.88 21.14 56.29
CA ILE A 9 8.68 21.65 56.99
C ILE A 9 8.48 23.16 56.74
N ILE A 10 9.55 23.94 56.57
CA ILE A 10 9.44 25.37 56.23
C ILE A 10 8.99 25.56 54.77
N ILE A 11 9.48 24.75 53.84
CA ILE A 11 9.05 24.80 52.43
C ILE A 11 7.58 24.38 52.28
N LEU A 12 7.11 23.37 53.03
CA LEU A 12 5.71 22.94 53.03
C LEU A 12 4.74 24.00 53.61
N ASN A 13 5.18 24.84 54.56
CA ASN A 13 4.33 25.87 55.15
C ASN A 13 4.28 27.18 54.36
N ILE A 14 5.29 27.48 53.53
CA ILE A 14 5.26 28.67 52.65
C ILE A 14 4.32 28.46 51.46
N VAL A 15 4.13 27.21 51.00
CA VAL A 15 3.20 26.88 49.90
C VAL A 15 1.72 26.98 50.34
N ALA A 16 1.42 26.91 51.64
CA ALA A 16 0.05 26.92 52.17
C ALA A 16 -0.56 28.32 52.40
N LEU A 17 0.18 29.41 52.16
CA LEU A 17 -0.27 30.80 52.45
C LEU A 17 -0.30 31.74 51.23
N ALA A 18 -0.11 31.23 50.02
CA ALA A 18 -0.32 32.01 48.81
C ALA A 18 -1.82 32.02 48.44
N PRO A 19 -2.41 33.18 48.06
CA PRO A 19 -3.82 33.25 47.65
C PRO A 19 -4.08 32.34 46.45
N PRO A 20 -5.29 31.76 46.31
CA PRO A 20 -5.62 30.89 45.20
C PRO A 20 -5.62 31.72 43.90
N GLY A 21 -4.59 31.53 43.07
CA GLY A 21 -4.46 32.26 41.81
C GLY A 21 -3.03 32.43 41.28
N ILE A 22 -1.98 32.04 42.01
CA ILE A 22 -0.60 32.07 41.50
C ILE A 22 0.02 30.68 41.67
N ALA A 23 -0.30 29.77 40.76
CA ALA A 23 0.56 28.61 40.53
C ALA A 23 1.86 29.14 39.90
N PHE A 24 2.97 29.09 40.62
CA PHE A 24 4.28 29.25 39.98
C PHE A 24 4.43 28.06 39.03
N ALA A 25 4.21 28.28 37.73
CA ALA A 25 4.37 27.25 36.72
C ALA A 25 5.78 26.65 36.86
N GLN A 26 5.83 25.40 37.36
CA GLN A 26 7.06 24.68 37.65
C GLN A 26 7.87 24.60 36.36
N VAL A 27 9.13 25.03 36.41
CA VAL A 27 10.00 25.03 35.24
C VAL A 27 10.24 23.58 34.80
N GLN A 28 9.82 23.24 33.58
CA GLN A 28 10.07 21.95 32.95
C GLN A 28 11.50 21.95 32.41
N ASN A 29 12.35 21.05 32.92
CA ASN A 29 13.72 20.92 32.44
C ASN A 29 13.75 19.95 31.26
N ILE A 30 14.45 20.35 30.20
CA ILE A 30 14.72 19.53 29.03
C ILE A 30 16.24 19.29 29.01
N GLU A 31 16.64 18.08 29.38
CA GLU A 31 18.05 17.66 29.34
C GLU A 31 18.36 17.10 27.96
N ILE A 32 19.45 17.57 27.35
CA ILE A 32 19.93 17.14 26.04
C ILE A 32 21.38 16.70 26.16
N ASP A 33 21.68 15.48 25.75
CA ASP A 33 23.05 14.96 25.63
C ASP A 33 23.38 14.60 24.19
N VAL A 34 24.33 15.31 23.58
CA VAL A 34 24.70 15.15 22.17
C VAL A 34 25.62 13.94 21.90
N GLU A 35 26.15 13.30 22.94
CA GLU A 35 26.95 12.07 22.82
C GLU A 35 26.07 10.82 22.80
N GLU A 36 24.90 10.86 23.44
CA GLU A 36 23.92 9.78 23.38
C GLU A 36 23.11 9.86 22.08
N ARG A 37 23.56 9.10 21.07
CA ARG A 37 23.08 9.16 19.69
C ARG A 37 22.20 7.97 19.33
N TYR A 38 21.18 8.26 18.54
CA TYR A 38 20.23 7.28 18.02
C TYR A 38 20.35 7.19 16.48
N GLN A 39 19.23 7.13 15.77
CA GLN A 39 19.18 7.00 14.33
C GLN A 39 19.65 8.26 13.59
N THR A 40 20.13 8.05 12.36
CA THR A 40 20.44 9.12 11.41
C THR A 40 19.20 9.45 10.59
N ILE A 41 18.87 10.72 10.50
CA ILE A 41 17.75 11.23 9.72
C ILE A 41 18.13 11.24 8.24
N GLU A 42 17.26 10.67 7.44
CA GLU A 42 17.41 10.46 6.00
C GLU A 42 16.64 11.48 5.17
N GLY A 43 15.68 12.16 5.79
CA GLY A 43 15.00 13.33 5.23
C GLY A 43 13.51 13.38 5.58
N PHE A 44 12.89 14.43 5.09
CA PHE A 44 11.47 14.74 5.24
C PHE A 44 10.90 15.11 3.88
N GLY A 45 9.69 14.64 3.59
CA GLY A 45 9.15 14.71 2.23
C GLY A 45 7.64 14.75 2.14
N THR A 46 7.17 14.87 0.91
CA THR A 46 5.78 14.65 0.55
C THR A 46 5.69 13.89 -0.78
N CYS A 47 4.48 13.47 -1.18
CA CYS A 47 4.20 13.10 -2.56
C CYS A 47 3.61 14.30 -3.33
N VAL A 48 3.65 14.21 -4.66
CA VAL A 48 2.99 15.12 -5.61
C VAL A 48 2.19 14.32 -6.65
N ILE A 49 1.66 13.18 -6.22
CA ILE A 49 1.12 12.16 -7.12
C ILE A 49 -0.25 12.57 -7.67
N ASP A 50 -1.12 13.09 -6.80
CA ASP A 50 -2.44 13.58 -7.20
C ASP A 50 -2.30 14.88 -8.02
N PHE A 51 -1.36 15.74 -7.62
CA PHE A 51 -0.95 16.91 -8.42
C PHE A 51 -0.55 16.54 -9.85
N LEU A 52 0.26 15.48 -10.03
CA LEU A 52 0.68 14.97 -11.34
C LEU A 52 -0.45 14.28 -12.13
N SER A 53 -1.54 13.93 -11.47
CA SER A 53 -2.70 13.25 -12.06
C SER A 53 -3.83 14.23 -12.41
N SER A 54 -3.80 15.45 -11.87
CA SER A 54 -4.79 16.51 -12.15
C SER A 54 -4.44 17.28 -13.43
N PRO A 55 -5.36 17.37 -14.42
CA PRO A 55 -5.18 18.17 -15.63
C PRO A 55 -5.39 19.69 -15.42
N GLU A 56 -5.85 20.12 -14.24
CA GLU A 56 -6.40 21.46 -14.01
C GLU A 56 -5.42 22.47 -13.38
N MET A 57 -4.17 22.08 -13.10
CA MET A 57 -3.19 23.00 -12.55
C MET A 57 -2.38 23.71 -13.64
N PRO A 58 -2.56 25.04 -13.84
CA PRO A 58 -1.71 25.83 -14.72
C PRO A 58 -0.37 26.11 -14.00
N GLY A 59 0.47 25.08 -13.83
CA GLY A 59 1.69 25.29 -13.04
C GLY A 59 2.50 24.07 -12.64
N TYR A 60 2.66 23.05 -13.49
CA TYR A 60 3.66 21.99 -13.22
C TYR A 60 5.08 22.57 -13.05
N PHE A 61 5.31 23.78 -13.57
CA PHE A 61 6.55 24.55 -13.49
C PHE A 61 6.37 25.87 -12.74
N ASP A 62 5.39 25.95 -11.84
CA ASP A 62 5.26 27.12 -10.99
C ASP A 62 6.42 27.13 -9.96
N ASP A 63 7.37 28.04 -10.17
CA ASP A 63 8.48 28.27 -9.26
C ASP A 63 8.02 28.57 -7.83
N SER A 64 6.82 29.15 -7.66
CA SER A 64 6.25 29.43 -6.34
C SER A 64 6.06 28.15 -5.53
N LEU A 65 5.52 27.09 -6.14
CA LEU A 65 5.29 25.79 -5.50
C LEU A 65 6.62 25.14 -5.10
N TYR A 66 7.60 25.12 -6.00
CA TYR A 66 8.92 24.56 -5.71
C TYR A 66 9.64 25.34 -4.62
N ASN A 67 9.52 26.67 -4.63
CA ASN A 67 10.08 27.52 -3.58
C ASN A 67 9.40 27.27 -2.23
N MET A 68 8.07 27.13 -2.20
CA MET A 68 7.36 26.76 -0.97
C MET A 68 7.83 25.39 -0.46
N ALA A 69 7.84 24.37 -1.32
CA ALA A 69 8.20 23.03 -0.90
C ALA A 69 9.68 22.89 -0.47
N VAL A 70 10.62 23.45 -1.24
CA VAL A 70 12.05 23.21 -1.00
C VAL A 70 12.67 24.32 -0.14
N ASN A 71 12.44 25.58 -0.50
CA ASN A 71 13.08 26.70 0.18
C ASN A 71 12.36 27.07 1.48
N ASP A 72 11.04 27.12 1.48
CA ASP A 72 10.29 27.52 2.67
C ASP A 72 10.09 26.33 3.63
N LEU A 73 9.43 25.26 3.21
CA LEU A 73 9.17 24.07 4.02
C LEU A 73 10.47 23.32 4.35
N GLY A 74 11.42 23.26 3.42
CA GLY A 74 12.66 22.51 3.59
C GLY A 74 12.56 21.05 3.20
N MET A 75 11.67 20.70 2.27
CA MET A 75 11.54 19.33 1.77
C MET A 75 12.89 18.80 1.25
N SER A 76 13.26 17.58 1.65
CA SER A 76 14.51 16.89 1.28
C SER A 76 14.27 15.54 0.61
N MET A 77 13.03 15.05 0.62
CA MET A 77 12.61 13.83 -0.04
C MET A 77 11.36 14.10 -0.89
N LEU A 78 11.29 13.49 -2.07
CA LEU A 78 10.13 13.51 -2.95
C LEU A 78 9.69 12.08 -3.23
N ARG A 79 8.41 11.76 -3.01
CA ARG A 79 7.81 10.48 -3.42
C ARG A 79 6.98 10.65 -4.69
N LEU A 80 7.25 9.80 -5.68
CA LEU A 80 6.56 9.74 -6.97
C LEU A 80 6.07 8.32 -7.25
N SER A 81 5.13 8.18 -8.18
CA SER A 81 4.71 6.88 -8.70
C SER A 81 5.26 6.65 -10.10
N PHE A 82 5.76 5.46 -10.41
CA PHE A 82 5.96 5.09 -11.81
C PHE A 82 4.62 4.79 -12.50
N PRO A 83 4.48 5.09 -13.81
CA PRO A 83 3.26 4.77 -14.55
C PRO A 83 3.12 3.25 -14.75
N GLN A 84 1.91 2.74 -14.51
CA GLN A 84 1.56 1.32 -14.60
C GLN A 84 0.99 0.93 -15.97
N SER A 85 0.40 1.91 -16.69
CA SER A 85 -0.08 1.78 -18.06
C SER A 85 1.09 2.00 -19.01
N MET A 86 1.93 1.00 -19.15
CA MET A 86 2.86 0.95 -20.26
C MET A 86 2.11 0.38 -21.45
N GLU A 87 1.94 1.17 -22.51
CA GLU A 87 1.34 0.67 -23.74
C GLU A 87 2.15 -0.52 -24.24
N TRP A 88 1.57 -1.69 -24.08
CA TRP A 88 2.07 -2.92 -24.64
C TRP A 88 1.63 -2.99 -26.10
N LYS A 89 2.58 -3.06 -27.02
CA LYS A 89 2.35 -3.52 -28.40
C LYS A 89 3.16 -4.78 -28.62
N ASN A 90 2.46 -5.90 -28.67
CA ASN A 90 3.01 -7.19 -29.08
C ASN A 90 3.57 -7.08 -30.50
N ASP A 91 4.87 -7.24 -30.68
CA ASP A 91 5.51 -7.30 -31.99
C ASP A 91 6.20 -8.64 -32.29
N ASP A 92 6.28 -9.55 -31.31
CA ASP A 92 6.96 -10.86 -31.43
C ASP A 92 6.07 -12.09 -31.18
N GLY A 93 4.80 -11.88 -30.80
CA GLY A 93 3.83 -12.94 -30.56
C GLY A 93 3.83 -13.50 -29.14
N ASP A 94 4.68 -12.98 -28.23
CA ASP A 94 4.69 -13.37 -26.81
C ASP A 94 3.78 -12.43 -25.99
N PRO A 95 2.63 -12.91 -25.47
CA PRO A 95 1.70 -12.10 -24.69
C PRO A 95 2.24 -11.62 -23.34
N ASP A 96 3.41 -12.13 -22.91
CA ASP A 96 3.99 -11.89 -21.60
C ASP A 96 5.39 -11.22 -21.67
N HIS A 97 5.86 -10.83 -22.86
CA HIS A 97 7.12 -10.10 -23.03
C HIS A 97 6.96 -8.56 -23.07
N PHE A 98 7.93 -7.84 -22.50
CA PHE A 98 8.01 -6.38 -22.58
C PHE A 98 8.61 -5.94 -23.91
N ASN A 99 7.83 -5.25 -24.75
CA ASN A 99 8.36 -4.53 -25.90
C ASN A 99 9.05 -3.21 -25.46
N TRP A 100 10.33 -3.29 -25.08
CA TRP A 100 11.13 -2.13 -24.68
C TRP A 100 11.13 -1.00 -25.72
N PRO A 101 11.22 -1.27 -27.04
CA PRO A 101 11.07 -0.23 -28.07
C PRO A 101 9.72 0.50 -28.12
N ALA A 102 8.61 -0.13 -27.71
CA ALA A 102 7.26 0.46 -27.74
C ALA A 102 6.88 1.22 -26.45
N PHE A 103 7.79 1.29 -25.48
CA PHE A 103 7.56 1.95 -24.20
C PHE A 103 7.25 3.45 -24.38
N SER A 104 5.99 3.84 -24.10
CA SER A 104 5.58 5.26 -24.11
C SER A 104 6.24 6.02 -22.97
N MET A 105 7.19 6.89 -23.30
CA MET A 105 7.92 7.72 -22.34
C MET A 105 7.10 8.90 -21.82
N GLU A 106 5.94 9.22 -22.41
CA GLU A 106 5.22 10.48 -22.17
C GLU A 106 4.73 10.62 -20.72
N GLN A 107 4.11 9.57 -20.17
CA GLN A 107 3.63 9.59 -18.78
C GLN A 107 4.76 9.61 -17.76
N LEU A 108 5.90 9.00 -18.11
CA LEU A 108 7.12 9.03 -17.31
C LEU A 108 7.78 10.42 -17.39
N HIS A 109 7.74 11.07 -18.55
CA HIS A 109 8.39 12.36 -18.81
C HIS A 109 7.95 13.44 -17.83
N LYS A 110 6.64 13.61 -17.60
CA LYS A 110 6.12 14.62 -16.65
C LYS A 110 6.63 14.41 -15.22
N ARG A 111 6.60 13.16 -14.74
CA ARG A 111 7.12 12.77 -13.41
C ARG A 111 8.62 13.08 -13.30
N MET A 112 9.37 12.78 -14.36
CA MET A 112 10.81 13.01 -14.38
C MET A 112 11.15 14.51 -14.44
N GLN A 113 10.41 15.32 -15.18
CA GLN A 113 10.59 16.78 -15.17
C GLN A 113 10.38 17.37 -13.78
N VAL A 114 9.30 16.98 -13.08
CA VAL A 114 9.05 17.41 -11.70
C VAL A 114 10.17 16.95 -10.76
N ALA A 115 10.61 15.70 -10.88
CA ALA A 115 11.76 15.21 -10.11
C ALA A 115 13.05 16.01 -10.37
N GLN A 116 13.33 16.36 -11.64
CA GLN A 116 14.49 17.19 -11.99
C GLN A 116 14.41 18.57 -11.33
N GLU A 117 13.25 19.22 -11.36
CA GLU A 117 13.09 20.55 -10.78
C GLU A 117 13.25 20.54 -9.25
N PHE A 118 12.75 19.50 -8.58
CA PHE A 118 12.99 19.30 -7.15
C PHE A 118 14.48 19.01 -6.85
N GLN A 119 15.14 18.14 -7.62
CA GLN A 119 16.56 17.84 -7.42
C GLN A 119 17.46 19.05 -7.66
N LYS A 120 17.17 19.87 -8.69
CA LYS A 120 17.89 21.12 -8.97
C LYS A 120 17.83 22.11 -7.80
N ARG A 121 16.76 22.05 -6.99
CA ARG A 121 16.55 22.94 -5.83
C ARG A 121 17.03 22.35 -4.51
N GLY A 122 17.61 21.14 -4.51
CA GLY A 122 18.21 20.55 -3.31
C GLY A 122 17.38 19.47 -2.61
N VAL A 123 16.41 18.85 -3.30
CA VAL A 123 15.82 17.59 -2.85
C VAL A 123 16.83 16.45 -3.07
N ASP A 124 17.33 15.89 -1.97
CA ASP A 124 18.41 14.91 -1.98
C ASP A 124 17.96 13.51 -2.44
N LYS A 125 16.71 13.14 -2.19
CA LYS A 125 16.20 11.79 -2.45
C LYS A 125 14.87 11.81 -3.19
N VAL A 126 14.86 11.20 -4.36
CA VAL A 126 13.63 10.83 -5.07
C VAL A 126 13.32 9.36 -4.77
N LEU A 127 12.20 9.11 -4.12
CA LEU A 127 11.59 7.79 -3.93
C LEU A 127 10.57 7.56 -5.05
N VAL A 128 10.62 6.40 -5.67
CA VAL A 128 9.60 5.95 -6.63
C VAL A 128 8.96 4.67 -6.15
N SER A 129 7.65 4.66 -5.95
CA SER A 129 6.87 3.46 -5.65
C SER A 129 5.90 3.13 -6.78
N THR A 130 5.30 1.96 -6.75
CA THR A 130 4.15 1.66 -7.59
C THR A 130 3.01 1.07 -6.78
N TRP A 131 1.79 1.51 -7.10
CA TRP A 131 0.56 0.96 -6.54
C TRP A 131 0.18 -0.39 -7.12
N SER A 132 0.66 -0.68 -8.33
CA SER A 132 0.37 -1.93 -9.03
C SER A 132 1.47 -2.23 -10.04
N PRO A 133 1.82 -3.50 -10.27
CA PRO A 133 2.64 -3.85 -11.41
C PRO A 133 1.79 -3.72 -12.71
N PRO A 134 2.42 -3.76 -13.90
CA PRO A 134 1.70 -3.67 -15.16
C PRO A 134 0.65 -4.77 -15.31
N GLU A 135 -0.47 -4.48 -15.98
CA GLU A 135 -1.64 -5.38 -16.00
C GLU A 135 -1.32 -6.82 -16.42
N PHE A 136 -0.50 -7.05 -17.44
CA PHE A 136 -0.20 -8.40 -17.95
C PHE A 136 0.62 -9.26 -16.96
N THR A 137 1.31 -8.62 -16.02
CA THR A 137 2.03 -9.32 -14.93
C THR A 137 1.07 -9.77 -13.82
N LYS A 138 -0.21 -9.41 -13.90
CA LYS A 138 -1.23 -9.70 -12.89
C LYS A 138 -2.19 -10.80 -13.31
N THR A 139 -2.70 -11.55 -12.34
CA THR A 139 -3.59 -12.70 -12.56
C THR A 139 -4.89 -12.36 -13.28
N HIS A 140 -5.45 -11.16 -13.07
CA HIS A 140 -6.71 -10.71 -13.68
C HIS A 140 -6.50 -9.64 -14.76
N ARG A 141 -5.26 -9.42 -15.20
CA ARG A 141 -4.90 -8.50 -16.29
C ARG A 141 -5.51 -7.09 -16.17
N SER A 142 -5.50 -6.52 -14.97
CA SER A 142 -5.92 -5.13 -14.72
C SER A 142 -5.07 -4.49 -13.63
N THR A 143 -4.73 -3.21 -13.77
CA THR A 143 -3.93 -2.46 -12.76
C THR A 143 -4.74 -2.05 -11.52
N ILE A 144 -6.06 -2.09 -11.57
CA ILE A 144 -6.98 -1.70 -10.50
C ILE A 144 -7.67 -2.93 -9.90
N PHE A 145 -8.40 -2.75 -8.78
CA PHE A 145 -9.17 -3.80 -8.11
C PHE A 145 -8.33 -4.99 -7.62
N GLY A 146 -7.13 -4.73 -7.09
CA GLY A 146 -6.30 -5.74 -6.46
C GLY A 146 -5.71 -6.73 -7.46
N GLY A 147 -5.99 -8.02 -7.26
CA GLY A 147 -5.39 -9.16 -7.98
C GLY A 147 -3.91 -9.39 -7.69
N HIS A 148 -3.36 -10.52 -8.12
CA HIS A 148 -2.03 -10.96 -7.68
C HIS A 148 -0.97 -10.73 -8.74
N LEU A 149 0.26 -10.42 -8.31
CA LEU A 149 1.43 -10.60 -9.18
C LEU A 149 1.49 -12.08 -9.59
N ARG A 150 1.67 -12.38 -10.86
CA ARG A 150 1.81 -13.77 -11.31
C ARG A 150 3.16 -14.34 -10.86
N MET A 151 3.17 -15.61 -10.47
CA MET A 151 4.37 -16.29 -9.97
C MET A 151 5.47 -16.48 -11.01
N ASP A 152 5.14 -16.41 -12.30
CA ASP A 152 6.09 -16.49 -13.41
C ASP A 152 6.57 -15.11 -13.89
N MET A 153 6.12 -14.01 -13.27
CA MET A 153 6.36 -12.64 -13.77
C MET A 153 7.10 -11.72 -12.79
N TYR A 154 7.58 -12.24 -11.65
CA TYR A 154 8.28 -11.42 -10.67
C TYR A 154 9.66 -10.95 -11.18
N GLU A 155 10.31 -11.73 -12.06
CA GLU A 155 11.57 -11.32 -12.66
C GLU A 155 11.34 -10.20 -13.69
N GLU A 156 10.40 -10.38 -14.61
CA GLU A 156 9.99 -9.41 -15.62
C GLU A 156 9.53 -8.10 -14.97
N TYR A 157 8.76 -8.18 -13.88
CA TYR A 157 8.35 -7.01 -13.13
C TYR A 157 9.53 -6.28 -12.48
N ALA A 158 10.46 -7.01 -11.84
CA ALA A 158 11.65 -6.41 -11.26
C ALA A 158 12.60 -5.82 -12.32
N GLU A 159 12.73 -6.46 -13.48
CA GLU A 159 13.45 -5.94 -14.64
C GLU A 159 12.81 -4.65 -15.16
N ASN A 160 11.49 -4.62 -15.27
CA ASN A 160 10.76 -3.41 -15.63
C ASN A 160 11.06 -2.26 -14.67
N PHE A 161 10.96 -2.53 -13.38
CA PHE A 161 11.24 -1.52 -12.36
C PHE A 161 12.69 -1.01 -12.43
N ALA A 162 13.66 -1.92 -12.60
CA ALA A 162 15.07 -1.56 -12.76
C ALA A 162 15.32 -0.73 -14.02
N ALA A 163 14.68 -1.08 -15.15
CA ALA A 163 14.81 -0.34 -16.39
C ALA A 163 14.24 1.07 -16.28
N LEU A 164 13.12 1.27 -15.57
CA LEU A 164 12.57 2.61 -15.31
C LEU A 164 13.55 3.47 -14.50
N VAL A 165 14.23 2.87 -13.50
CA VAL A 165 15.28 3.54 -12.73
C VAL A 165 16.49 3.90 -13.60
N ILE A 166 16.92 2.99 -14.48
CA ILE A 166 18.01 3.23 -15.44
C ILE A 166 17.62 4.34 -16.41
N ALA A 167 16.40 4.32 -16.93
CA ALA A 167 15.88 5.32 -17.85
C ALA A 167 15.83 6.71 -17.19
N ALA A 168 15.34 6.80 -15.94
CA ALA A 168 15.34 8.03 -15.14
C ALA A 168 16.74 8.67 -15.08
N LYS A 169 17.77 7.85 -14.82
CA LYS A 169 19.16 8.30 -14.77
C LYS A 169 19.72 8.65 -16.15
N LYS A 170 19.54 7.79 -17.14
CA LYS A 170 20.15 7.93 -18.48
C LYS A 170 19.54 9.07 -19.28
N ASN A 171 18.23 9.21 -19.24
CA ASN A 171 17.49 10.12 -20.11
C ASN A 171 17.20 11.47 -19.42
N TRP A 172 17.18 11.52 -18.08
CA TRP A 172 16.90 12.75 -17.33
C TRP A 172 17.96 13.11 -16.27
N GLY A 173 19.01 12.31 -16.09
CA GLY A 173 20.03 12.60 -15.06
C GLY A 173 19.50 12.50 -13.62
N ILE A 174 18.33 11.89 -13.42
CA ILE A 174 17.71 11.78 -12.09
C ILE A 174 18.31 10.59 -11.35
N ASN A 175 18.85 10.85 -10.17
CA ASN A 175 19.26 9.79 -9.27
C ASN A 175 18.08 9.38 -8.39
N ILE A 176 17.52 8.20 -8.67
CA ILE A 176 16.51 7.57 -7.80
C ILE A 176 17.20 7.08 -6.53
N GLY A 177 16.78 7.60 -5.37
CA GLY A 177 17.35 7.29 -4.06
C GLY A 177 16.74 6.06 -3.39
N ALA A 178 15.48 5.77 -3.70
CA ALA A 178 14.78 4.61 -3.17
C ALA A 178 13.68 4.12 -4.13
N VAL A 179 13.31 2.85 -4.03
CA VAL A 179 12.28 2.19 -4.82
C VAL A 179 11.36 1.33 -3.97
N GLY A 180 10.06 1.46 -4.18
CA GLY A 180 9.01 0.65 -3.57
C GLY A 180 8.35 -0.23 -4.62
N LEU A 181 8.38 -1.55 -4.40
CA LEU A 181 7.82 -2.53 -5.33
C LEU A 181 6.29 -2.67 -5.24
N GLN A 182 5.66 -2.00 -4.28
CA GLN A 182 4.24 -2.19 -3.96
C GLN A 182 3.76 -1.02 -3.08
N ASN A 183 2.45 -0.92 -2.87
CA ASN A 183 1.83 0.01 -1.92
C ASN A 183 0.60 -0.68 -1.31
N GLU A 184 0.55 -0.80 0.01
CA GLU A 184 -0.57 -1.35 0.79
C GLU A 184 -1.03 -2.72 0.25
N LEU A 185 -0.23 -3.74 0.58
CA LEU A 185 -0.26 -5.10 0.05
C LEU A 185 -1.62 -5.82 0.11
N LEU A 186 -2.46 -5.49 1.08
CA LEU A 186 -3.78 -6.09 1.23
C LEU A 186 -4.92 -5.17 0.78
N PHE A 187 -4.59 -4.04 0.17
CA PHE A 187 -5.56 -3.02 -0.18
C PHE A 187 -6.14 -3.28 -1.57
N ILE A 188 -7.47 -3.47 -1.63
CA ILE A 188 -8.22 -3.75 -2.86
C ILE A 188 -9.16 -2.60 -3.10
N GLU A 189 -8.83 -1.76 -4.08
CA GLU A 189 -9.53 -0.50 -4.31
C GLU A 189 -9.90 -0.33 -5.78
N PRO A 190 -10.88 0.53 -6.14
CA PRO A 190 -11.21 0.84 -7.54
C PRO A 190 -10.13 1.64 -8.26
N TYR A 191 -9.02 1.93 -7.58
CA TYR A 191 -7.79 2.45 -8.15
C TYR A 191 -6.67 1.39 -8.06
N LYS A 192 -5.47 1.82 -8.46
CA LYS A 192 -4.33 0.94 -8.65
C LYS A 192 -3.98 0.22 -7.35
N SER A 193 -3.92 -1.10 -7.40
CA SER A 193 -3.69 -1.97 -6.24
C SER A 193 -3.20 -3.33 -6.71
N CYS A 194 -2.46 -4.07 -5.88
CA CYS A 194 -2.04 -5.44 -6.18
C CYS A 194 -1.69 -6.18 -4.88
N ILE A 195 -2.21 -7.40 -4.76
CA ILE A 195 -1.89 -8.31 -3.67
C ILE A 195 -0.61 -9.06 -4.00
N TYR A 196 0.32 -9.08 -3.04
CA TYR A 196 1.48 -9.95 -3.09
C TYR A 196 1.35 -10.92 -1.94
N ASN A 197 1.71 -12.18 -2.15
CA ASN A 197 1.98 -13.05 -1.02
C ASN A 197 3.43 -12.83 -0.52
N PRO A 198 3.77 -13.27 0.71
CA PRO A 198 5.11 -13.06 1.24
C PRO A 198 6.25 -13.68 0.44
N TYR A 199 6.00 -14.78 -0.29
CA TYR A 199 6.99 -15.39 -1.18
C TYR A 199 7.28 -14.47 -2.37
N GLN A 200 6.25 -13.92 -3.01
CA GLN A 200 6.38 -12.99 -4.13
C GLN A 200 7.12 -11.72 -3.73
N ALA A 201 6.83 -11.19 -2.54
CA ALA A 201 7.55 -10.05 -2.00
C ALA A 201 9.06 -10.35 -1.85
N ARG A 202 9.42 -11.54 -1.33
CA ARG A 202 10.82 -11.99 -1.24
C ARG A 202 11.48 -12.14 -2.61
N GLU A 203 10.84 -12.83 -3.55
CA GLU A 203 11.43 -13.05 -4.87
C GLU A 203 11.62 -11.74 -5.64
N ALA A 204 10.64 -10.84 -5.60
CA ALA A 204 10.75 -9.53 -6.24
C ALA A 204 11.91 -8.71 -5.64
N VAL A 205 12.10 -8.73 -4.32
CA VAL A 205 13.26 -8.10 -3.66
C VAL A 205 14.57 -8.77 -4.10
N ARG A 206 14.63 -10.10 -4.18
CA ARG A 206 15.83 -10.84 -4.61
C ARG A 206 16.25 -10.45 -6.02
N VAL A 207 15.32 -10.51 -6.97
CA VAL A 207 15.62 -10.18 -8.37
C VAL A 207 16.05 -8.73 -8.47
N LEU A 208 15.29 -7.80 -7.89
CA LEU A 208 15.61 -6.37 -7.96
C LEU A 208 16.99 -6.06 -7.37
N GLN A 209 17.34 -6.67 -6.23
CA GLN A 209 18.66 -6.52 -5.62
C GLN A 209 19.78 -7.01 -6.56
N ARG A 210 19.63 -8.20 -7.16
CA ARG A 210 20.62 -8.76 -8.10
C ARG A 210 20.78 -7.85 -9.33
N LYS A 211 19.67 -7.37 -9.90
CA LYS A 211 19.70 -6.45 -11.04
C LYS A 211 20.36 -5.13 -10.66
N PHE A 212 20.05 -4.57 -9.49
CA PHE A 212 20.69 -3.35 -9.01
C PHE A 212 22.20 -3.52 -8.82
N GLN A 213 22.64 -4.65 -8.27
CA GLN A 213 24.07 -4.98 -8.19
C GLN A 213 24.72 -5.09 -9.56
N LYS A 214 24.11 -5.85 -10.47
CA LYS A 214 24.62 -6.07 -11.84
C LYS A 214 24.75 -4.75 -12.62
N GLU A 215 23.74 -3.89 -12.53
CA GLU A 215 23.66 -2.62 -13.26
C GLU A 215 24.29 -1.43 -12.49
N GLY A 216 24.87 -1.68 -11.30
CA GLY A 216 25.51 -0.65 -10.47
C GLY A 216 24.57 0.40 -9.89
N ILE A 217 23.26 0.10 -9.79
CA ILE A 217 22.23 0.99 -9.25
C ILE A 217 22.36 1.09 -7.72
N GLN A 218 22.33 2.32 -7.20
CA GLN A 218 22.56 2.61 -5.79
C GLN A 218 21.26 2.87 -4.99
N ALA A 219 20.10 2.76 -5.63
CA ALA A 219 18.81 3.00 -4.99
C ALA A 219 18.56 2.00 -3.86
N LYS A 220 17.94 2.47 -2.77
CA LYS A 220 17.45 1.60 -1.69
C LYS A 220 16.18 0.88 -2.12
N ILE A 221 16.01 -0.39 -1.79
CA ILE A 221 14.70 -1.04 -1.86
C ILE A 221 13.96 -0.72 -0.55
N ILE A 222 12.69 -0.36 -0.61
CA ILE A 222 11.85 -0.15 0.58
C ILE A 222 10.68 -1.13 0.57
N MET A 223 10.33 -1.64 1.76
CA MET A 223 9.25 -2.60 1.94
C MET A 223 8.74 -2.60 3.40
N PRO A 224 7.51 -3.03 3.69
CA PRO A 224 6.47 -3.41 2.76
C PRO A 224 5.49 -2.28 2.44
N GLU A 225 5.81 -0.99 2.64
CA GLU A 225 4.91 0.17 2.36
C GLU A 225 3.43 -0.12 2.67
N GLU A 226 3.19 -0.67 3.86
CA GLU A 226 1.89 -1.10 4.34
C GLU A 226 1.52 -0.28 5.57
N MET A 227 0.22 -0.17 5.84
CA MET A 227 -0.31 0.23 7.13
C MET A 227 0.47 -0.44 8.26
N MET A 228 0.75 0.28 9.35
CA MET A 228 1.54 -0.28 10.46
C MET A 228 0.69 -1.22 11.33
N ALA A 229 0.28 -2.32 10.71
CA ALA A 229 -0.40 -3.47 11.25
C ALA A 229 0.67 -4.53 11.53
N LEU A 230 1.04 -4.76 12.79
CA LEU A 230 2.28 -5.49 13.09
C LEU A 230 2.23 -6.94 12.62
N HIS A 231 1.05 -7.56 12.62
CA HIS A 231 0.83 -8.89 12.08
C HIS A 231 1.10 -8.97 10.56
N ARG A 232 0.63 -7.98 9.78
CA ARG A 232 0.89 -7.88 8.33
C ARG A 232 2.37 -7.63 8.07
N MET A 233 2.96 -6.68 8.81
CA MET A 233 4.38 -6.37 8.75
C MET A 233 5.23 -7.62 8.97
N LYS A 234 4.92 -8.43 9.98
CA LYS A 234 5.60 -9.71 10.25
C LYS A 234 5.46 -10.70 9.09
N ALA A 235 4.26 -10.83 8.53
CA ALA A 235 3.99 -11.76 7.44
C ALA A 235 4.85 -11.44 6.20
N TYR A 236 5.03 -10.16 5.86
CA TYR A 236 5.77 -9.75 4.66
C TYR A 236 7.27 -9.56 4.88
N VAL A 237 7.68 -8.98 6.00
CA VAL A 237 9.10 -8.75 6.30
C VAL A 237 9.80 -10.03 6.73
N GLY A 238 9.12 -10.90 7.48
CA GLY A 238 9.69 -12.14 8.04
C GLY A 238 10.39 -13.00 6.98
N PRO A 239 9.71 -13.42 5.90
CA PRO A 239 10.30 -14.26 4.86
C PRO A 239 11.47 -13.60 4.12
N VAL A 240 11.44 -12.28 3.93
CA VAL A 240 12.54 -11.54 3.29
C VAL A 240 13.77 -11.47 4.20
N MET A 241 13.55 -11.30 5.50
CA MET A 241 14.62 -11.19 6.48
C MET A 241 15.16 -12.55 6.94
N ALA A 242 14.38 -13.63 6.82
CA ALA A 242 14.80 -14.99 7.12
C ALA A 242 15.71 -15.60 6.03
N ASP A 243 15.62 -15.10 4.80
CA ASP A 243 16.43 -15.57 3.69
C ASP A 243 17.82 -14.90 3.68
N GLN A 244 18.86 -15.72 3.51
CA GLN A 244 20.26 -15.28 3.63
C GLN A 244 20.65 -14.24 2.57
N GLU A 245 20.08 -14.34 1.37
CA GLU A 245 20.38 -13.44 0.27
C GLU A 245 19.58 -12.15 0.40
N THR A 246 18.26 -12.25 0.55
CA THR A 246 17.41 -11.07 0.56
C THR A 246 17.57 -10.27 1.83
N SER A 247 17.83 -10.85 3.00
CA SER A 247 18.05 -10.10 4.25
C SER A 247 19.15 -9.03 4.17
N ARG A 248 20.09 -9.20 3.23
CA ARG A 248 21.24 -8.30 3.03
C ARG A 248 20.96 -7.16 2.04
N PHE A 249 19.72 -7.04 1.54
CA PHE A 249 19.35 -5.98 0.61
C PHE A 249 19.67 -4.59 1.17
N ARG A 250 20.12 -3.69 0.29
CA ARG A 250 20.31 -2.29 0.65
C ARG A 250 18.93 -1.63 0.71
N GLY A 251 18.44 -1.32 1.90
CA GLY A 251 17.09 -0.80 2.03
C GLY A 251 16.64 -0.38 3.41
N ALA A 252 15.35 -0.09 3.52
CA ALA A 252 14.67 0.35 4.73
C ALA A 252 13.33 -0.39 4.88
N LEU A 253 12.87 -0.53 6.14
CA LEU A 253 11.52 -0.97 6.44
C LEU A 253 10.60 0.23 6.35
N ALA A 254 9.62 0.19 5.46
CA ALA A 254 8.70 1.27 5.18
C ALA A 254 7.30 0.93 5.71
N ALA A 255 6.70 1.89 6.39
CA ALA A 255 5.35 1.81 6.93
C ALA A 255 4.56 3.06 6.57
N HIS A 256 3.25 2.91 6.54
CA HIS A 256 2.29 4.02 6.47
C HIS A 256 1.80 4.37 7.88
N ARG A 257 0.62 5.00 8.00
CA ARG A 257 0.05 5.40 9.29
C ARG A 257 -0.13 4.22 10.24
N LEU A 258 -0.09 4.53 11.53
CA LEU A 258 -0.34 3.58 12.61
C LEU A 258 -1.78 3.04 12.52
N GLU A 259 -1.96 1.73 12.64
CA GLU A 259 -3.30 1.12 12.72
C GLU A 259 -3.87 1.27 14.13
N ASP A 260 -5.19 1.40 14.24
CA ASP A 260 -5.87 1.56 15.53
C ASP A 260 -5.52 0.40 16.49
N GLY A 261 -5.01 0.75 17.67
CA GLY A 261 -4.63 -0.20 18.71
C GLY A 261 -3.16 -0.66 18.67
N GLU A 262 -2.45 -0.41 17.58
CA GLU A 262 -1.00 -0.68 17.47
C GLU A 262 -0.19 0.39 18.20
N LYS A 263 1.06 0.07 18.56
CA LYS A 263 1.95 0.98 19.29
C LYS A 263 3.33 1.08 18.65
N LEU A 264 3.88 2.30 18.62
CA LEU A 264 5.23 2.55 18.12
C LEU A 264 6.33 1.80 18.87
N SER A 265 6.11 1.48 20.15
CA SER A 265 7.03 0.62 20.92
C SER A 265 7.10 -0.79 20.35
N GLU A 266 5.97 -1.35 19.93
CA GLU A 266 5.89 -2.71 19.38
C GLU A 266 6.52 -2.78 17.99
N TRP A 267 6.33 -1.72 17.18
CA TRP A 267 7.08 -1.54 15.93
C TRP A 267 8.60 -1.48 16.17
N LYS A 268 9.05 -0.70 17.15
CA LYS A 268 10.47 -0.58 17.47
C LYS A 268 11.07 -1.92 17.90
N GLU A 269 10.36 -2.70 18.72
CA GLU A 269 10.77 -4.04 19.12
C GLU A 269 10.84 -5.00 17.92
N PHE A 270 9.84 -4.96 17.05
CA PHE A 270 9.80 -5.77 15.84
C PHE A 270 10.91 -5.44 14.84
N SER A 271 11.20 -4.15 14.64
CA SER A 271 12.15 -3.70 13.62
C SER A 271 13.62 -3.80 14.07
N ALA A 272 13.89 -3.77 15.38
CA ALA A 272 15.24 -3.77 15.94
C ALA A 272 16.15 -4.92 15.47
N PRO A 273 15.70 -6.18 15.34
CA PRO A 273 16.56 -7.30 14.93
C PRO A 273 17.05 -7.22 13.48
N PHE A 274 16.37 -6.46 12.62
CA PHE A 274 16.64 -6.46 11.18
C PHE A 274 17.80 -5.57 10.76
N ASN A 275 18.28 -4.69 11.64
CA ASN A 275 19.33 -3.71 11.35
C ASN A 275 19.06 -2.91 10.05
N LYS A 276 17.80 -2.53 9.85
CA LYS A 276 17.34 -1.64 8.77
C LYS A 276 16.80 -0.35 9.38
N GLN A 277 16.85 0.73 8.62
CA GLN A 277 16.19 1.98 9.02
C GLN A 277 14.68 1.85 8.82
N SER A 278 13.90 2.49 9.69
CA SER A 278 12.44 2.57 9.54
C SER A 278 12.05 3.89 8.86
N TRP A 279 11.20 3.84 7.84
CA TRP A 279 10.74 4.98 7.06
C TRP A 279 9.22 5.08 7.13
N MET A 280 8.69 6.26 7.44
CA MET A 280 7.28 6.57 7.30
C MET A 280 7.11 7.10 5.88
N THR A 281 6.55 6.28 5.00
CA THR A 281 6.49 6.58 3.55
C THR A 281 5.16 7.15 3.09
N GLU A 282 4.15 7.09 3.96
CA GLU A 282 2.85 7.72 3.72
C GLU A 282 2.08 7.94 5.03
N THR A 283 1.56 9.15 5.23
CA THR A 283 0.61 9.49 6.30
C THR A 283 -0.18 10.73 5.92
N SER A 284 -1.42 10.82 6.37
CA SER A 284 -2.39 11.85 5.93
C SER A 284 -3.59 11.92 6.87
N GLY A 285 -4.66 12.62 6.49
CA GLY A 285 -5.96 12.57 7.17
C GLY A 285 -6.09 13.47 8.39
N HIS A 286 -5.05 14.23 8.71
CA HIS A 286 -5.09 15.20 9.80
C HIS A 286 -5.98 16.40 9.42
N SER A 287 -6.82 16.85 10.36
CA SER A 287 -7.70 18.00 10.19
C SER A 287 -6.95 19.24 9.69
N THR A 288 -7.65 20.09 8.94
CA THR A 288 -7.05 21.30 8.34
C THR A 288 -6.89 22.45 9.34
N ASP A 289 -7.38 22.32 10.56
CA ASP A 289 -7.29 23.32 11.62
C ASP A 289 -5.98 23.22 12.42
N TRP A 290 -5.85 24.07 13.44
CA TRP A 290 -4.65 24.09 14.28
C TRP A 290 -4.51 22.82 15.13
N GLN A 291 -5.61 22.20 15.53
CA GLN A 291 -5.60 20.97 16.33
C GLN A 291 -5.04 19.80 15.52
N GLY A 292 -5.50 19.61 14.28
CA GLY A 292 -4.92 18.61 13.37
C GLY A 292 -3.46 18.87 13.04
N ALA A 293 -3.02 20.13 13.01
CA ALA A 293 -1.61 20.49 12.83
C ALA A 293 -0.73 20.13 14.03
N LEU A 294 -1.26 20.25 15.26
CA LEU A 294 -0.58 19.82 16.49
C LEU A 294 -0.50 18.30 16.58
N GLU A 295 -1.57 17.60 16.20
CA GLU A 295 -1.59 16.13 16.08
C GLU A 295 -0.50 15.67 15.11
N LEU A 296 -0.35 16.34 13.95
CA LEU A 296 0.73 16.02 13.02
C LEU A 296 2.12 16.25 13.63
N ALA A 297 2.30 17.33 14.39
CA ALA A 297 3.57 17.63 15.04
C ALA A 297 3.94 16.57 16.10
N GLU A 298 2.93 16.11 16.86
CA GLU A 298 3.06 15.00 17.80
C GLU A 298 3.41 13.70 17.08
N ASP A 299 2.68 13.35 16.02
CA ASP A 299 2.92 12.16 15.22
C ASP A 299 4.36 12.13 14.67
N ILE A 300 4.83 13.23 14.06
CA ILE A 300 6.22 13.32 13.59
C ILE A 300 7.18 13.10 14.76
N HIS A 301 6.95 13.76 15.90
CA HIS A 301 7.78 13.62 17.09
C HIS A 301 7.84 12.16 17.57
N GLU A 302 6.69 11.52 17.77
CA GLU A 302 6.59 10.18 18.33
C GLU A 302 7.20 9.14 17.39
N HIS A 303 6.99 9.23 16.09
CA HIS A 303 7.60 8.31 15.14
C HIS A 303 9.13 8.45 15.14
N LEU A 304 9.67 9.67 15.21
CA LEU A 304 11.11 9.89 15.33
C LEU A 304 11.67 9.40 16.67
N VAL A 305 10.97 9.63 17.79
CA VAL A 305 11.51 9.37 19.14
C VAL A 305 11.19 7.96 19.63
N LEU A 306 9.92 7.56 19.57
CA LEU A 306 9.40 6.27 20.05
C LEU A 306 9.56 5.19 18.99
N GLY A 307 9.21 5.48 17.73
CA GLY A 307 9.27 4.52 16.62
C GLY A 307 10.66 4.37 15.97
N ASN A 308 11.62 5.24 16.34
CA ASN A 308 12.98 5.25 15.78
C ASN A 308 13.03 5.42 14.25
N PHE A 309 12.05 6.14 13.68
CA PHE A 309 11.98 6.41 12.25
C PHE A 309 13.12 7.35 11.80
N SER A 310 13.66 7.08 10.61
CA SER A 310 14.73 7.85 9.98
C SER A 310 14.23 8.76 8.86
N ALA A 311 13.02 8.54 8.34
CA ALA A 311 12.42 9.38 7.32
C ALA A 311 10.91 9.55 7.57
N TRP A 312 10.36 10.65 7.09
CA TRP A 312 8.94 10.97 7.18
C TRP A 312 8.44 11.58 5.87
N ILE A 313 7.39 11.00 5.30
CA ILE A 313 6.78 11.45 4.05
C ILE A 313 5.27 11.62 4.29
N TYR A 314 4.78 12.85 4.18
CA TYR A 314 3.34 13.13 4.18
C TYR A 314 2.73 12.81 2.80
N TRP A 315 1.44 12.47 2.72
CA TRP A 315 0.83 12.01 1.47
C TRP A 315 0.91 13.06 0.36
N GLN A 316 0.10 14.12 0.33
CA GLN A 316 0.22 15.13 -0.73
C GLN A 316 0.89 16.42 -0.26
N LEU A 317 1.68 17.03 -1.14
CA LEU A 317 2.18 18.39 -0.95
C LEU A 317 1.02 19.38 -1.00
N SER A 318 0.26 19.30 -2.10
CA SER A 318 -0.83 20.21 -2.43
C SER A 318 -1.88 19.51 -3.25
N GLU A 319 -3.13 19.91 -3.06
CA GLU A 319 -4.30 19.43 -3.81
C GLU A 319 -5.08 20.60 -4.45
N ASN A 320 -5.89 20.30 -5.48
CA ASN A 320 -6.70 21.33 -6.17
C ASN A 320 -8.01 21.65 -5.46
N LYS A 321 -8.34 20.86 -4.44
CA LYS A 321 -9.56 20.95 -3.65
C LYS A 321 -9.20 21.14 -2.19
N ASP A 322 -10.21 21.50 -1.41
CA ASP A 322 -10.03 21.54 0.03
C ASP A 322 -10.12 20.12 0.57
N ASP A 323 -9.00 19.56 1.04
CA ASP A 323 -8.98 18.25 1.69
C ASP A 323 -8.02 18.16 2.89
N VAL A 324 -8.10 17.02 3.56
CA VAL A 324 -7.29 16.67 4.74
C VAL A 324 -6.04 15.89 4.38
N TYR A 325 -5.80 15.62 3.09
CA TYR A 325 -4.78 14.69 2.63
C TYR A 325 -3.48 15.37 2.21
N SER A 326 -3.52 16.68 1.99
CA SER A 326 -2.39 17.49 1.54
C SER A 326 -1.86 18.44 2.63
N LEU A 327 -0.62 18.91 2.53
CA LEU A 327 -0.13 20.00 3.41
C LEU A 327 -0.66 21.38 2.98
N MET A 328 -1.11 21.51 1.74
CA MET A 328 -1.59 22.75 1.14
C MET A 328 -2.86 22.50 0.32
N ASN A 329 -3.86 23.38 0.44
CA ASN A 329 -5.03 23.34 -0.45
C ASN A 329 -4.91 24.48 -1.46
N LYS A 330 -5.02 24.17 -2.75
CA LYS A 330 -4.89 25.14 -3.86
C LYS A 330 -3.63 25.99 -3.71
N HIS A 331 -2.50 25.34 -3.44
CA HIS A 331 -1.20 25.97 -3.17
C HIS A 331 -1.14 26.91 -1.96
N THR A 332 -2.16 26.91 -1.11
CA THR A 332 -2.20 27.70 0.11
C THR A 332 -1.77 26.83 1.30
N PRO A 333 -0.69 27.21 2.03
CA PRO A 333 -0.28 26.52 3.23
C PRO A 333 -1.39 26.38 4.28
N LEU A 334 -1.60 25.15 4.75
CA LEU A 334 -2.46 24.87 5.89
C LEU A 334 -1.65 24.94 7.20
N PRO A 335 -2.31 25.06 8.37
CA PRO A 335 -1.66 24.93 9.67
C PRO A 335 -0.62 23.78 9.76
N LYS A 336 -0.96 22.60 9.21
CA LYS A 336 -0.08 21.42 9.17
C LYS A 336 1.19 21.57 8.32
N TYR A 337 1.18 22.43 7.30
CA TYR A 337 2.41 22.81 6.58
C TYR A 337 3.38 23.50 7.52
N HIS A 338 2.88 24.44 8.34
CA HIS A 338 3.72 25.22 9.25
C HIS A 338 4.25 24.37 10.41
N THR A 339 3.47 23.43 10.95
CA THR A 339 3.99 22.50 11.96
C THR A 339 4.99 21.51 11.38
N SER A 340 4.79 21.04 10.13
CA SER A 340 5.78 20.21 9.42
C SER A 340 7.11 20.94 9.20
N LYS A 341 7.07 22.24 8.87
CA LYS A 341 8.26 23.10 8.67
C LYS A 341 9.20 23.12 9.86
N HIS A 342 8.68 22.98 11.09
CA HIS A 342 9.51 22.89 12.31
C HIS A 342 10.48 21.70 12.30
N PHE A 343 10.13 20.62 11.58
CA PHE A 343 10.98 19.45 11.40
C PHE A 343 11.77 19.51 10.09
N TYR A 344 11.13 19.89 8.99
CA TYR A 344 11.70 19.76 7.64
C TYR A 344 12.84 20.75 7.38
N ARG A 345 12.69 22.00 7.85
CA ARG A 345 13.58 23.11 7.49
C ARG A 345 15.00 22.95 8.03
N TYR A 346 15.11 22.61 9.32
CA TYR A 346 16.39 22.65 10.06
C TYR A 346 16.87 21.28 10.53
N ILE A 347 16.20 20.18 10.17
CA ILE A 347 16.70 18.82 10.37
C ILE A 347 17.02 18.26 8.97
N ARG A 348 18.27 18.47 8.53
CA ARG A 348 18.72 18.08 7.18
C ARG A 348 19.19 16.62 7.15
N PRO A 349 19.15 15.96 5.98
CA PRO A 349 19.70 14.61 5.83
C PRO A 349 21.12 14.50 6.40
N GLY A 350 21.37 13.43 7.15
CA GLY A 350 22.63 13.21 7.88
C GLY A 350 22.64 13.73 9.32
N ALA A 351 21.62 14.49 9.75
CA ALA A 351 21.43 14.81 11.17
C ALA A 351 21.28 13.53 12.00
N ARG A 352 21.85 13.51 13.20
CA ARG A 352 21.69 12.39 14.15
C ARG A 352 20.76 12.81 15.25
N ARG A 353 19.71 12.02 15.51
CA ARG A 353 18.86 12.22 16.68
C ARG A 353 19.71 11.94 17.93
N VAL A 354 19.60 12.81 18.92
CA VAL A 354 20.28 12.69 20.21
C VAL A 354 19.27 12.60 21.34
N GLN A 355 19.75 12.28 22.54
CA GLN A 355 18.91 12.20 23.73
C GLN A 355 18.32 13.57 24.05
N ALA A 356 17.02 13.56 24.35
CA ALA A 356 16.28 14.69 24.89
C ALA A 356 15.24 14.15 25.88
N SER A 357 15.41 14.42 27.17
CA SER A 357 14.46 14.03 28.21
C SER A 357 13.78 15.25 28.79
N THR A 358 12.46 15.17 28.88
CA THR A 358 11.60 16.20 29.46
C THR A 358 11.18 15.80 30.88
N SER A 359 11.17 16.75 31.81
CA SER A 359 10.63 16.54 33.17
C SER A 359 9.13 16.88 33.27
N GLY A 360 8.47 17.16 32.15
CA GLY A 360 7.10 17.63 32.10
C GLY A 360 6.37 17.18 30.84
N GLN A 361 5.34 17.93 30.47
CA GLN A 361 4.37 17.58 29.44
C GLN A 361 4.76 18.02 28.02
N VAL A 362 5.75 18.91 27.89
CA VAL A 362 6.27 19.34 26.58
C VAL A 362 7.11 18.22 25.97
N LEU A 363 6.75 17.82 24.75
CA LEU A 363 7.52 16.87 23.95
C LEU A 363 8.78 17.56 23.41
N ALA A 364 9.92 16.89 23.46
CA ALA A 364 11.20 17.46 23.05
C ALA A 364 12.04 16.48 22.24
N SER A 365 12.47 16.88 21.05
CA SER A 365 13.36 16.11 20.18
C SER A 365 14.56 16.96 19.77
N ALA A 366 15.75 16.36 19.70
CA ALA A 366 16.98 17.08 19.42
C ALA A 366 17.84 16.34 18.38
N PHE A 367 18.51 17.12 17.53
CA PHE A 367 19.24 16.62 16.36
C PHE A 367 20.55 17.38 16.16
N VAL A 368 21.66 16.65 16.12
CA VAL A 368 22.99 17.21 15.85
C VAL A 368 23.40 16.94 14.40
N HIS A 369 23.84 17.97 13.70
CA HIS A 369 24.36 17.88 12.35
C HIS A 369 25.88 17.70 12.43
N PRO A 370 26.42 16.52 12.08
CA PRO A 370 27.83 16.22 12.33
C PRO A 370 28.80 17.09 11.54
N VAL A 371 28.38 17.60 10.36
CA VAL A 371 29.22 18.43 9.49
C VAL A 371 29.21 19.88 9.93
N SER A 372 28.04 20.46 10.21
CA SER A 372 27.92 21.88 10.59
C SER A 372 28.10 22.12 12.09
N GLY A 373 28.00 21.09 12.93
CA GLY A 373 27.92 21.23 14.38
C GLY A 373 26.59 21.83 14.87
N GLN A 374 25.62 22.05 13.97
CA GLN A 374 24.31 22.62 14.32
C GLN A 374 23.52 21.67 15.22
N LEU A 375 22.95 22.20 16.30
CA LEU A 375 21.95 21.53 17.12
C LEU A 375 20.58 22.14 16.87
N THR A 376 19.64 21.32 16.42
CA THR A 376 18.23 21.67 16.24
C THR A 376 17.41 20.98 17.33
N VAL A 377 16.55 21.72 18.02
CA VAL A 377 15.65 21.21 19.05
C VAL A 377 14.22 21.57 18.67
N VAL A 378 13.33 20.59 18.56
CA VAL A 378 11.90 20.79 18.29
C VAL A 378 11.09 20.46 19.53
N LEU A 379 10.22 21.37 19.92
CA LEU A 379 9.39 21.32 21.11
C LEU A 379 7.92 21.39 20.71
N VAL A 380 7.09 20.50 21.25
CA VAL A 380 5.64 20.47 21.00
C VAL A 380 4.90 20.54 22.33
N ASN A 381 4.05 21.56 22.49
CA ASN A 381 3.14 21.70 23.62
C ASN A 381 1.70 21.59 23.12
N LYS A 382 1.08 20.42 23.31
CA LYS A 382 -0.31 20.16 22.94
C LYS A 382 -1.31 20.43 24.07
N HIS A 383 -0.84 20.99 25.18
CA HIS A 383 -1.65 21.23 26.36
C HIS A 383 -2.25 22.63 26.31
N THR A 384 -3.37 22.80 27.00
CA THR A 384 -4.12 24.06 27.10
C THR A 384 -3.41 25.11 27.94
N GLU A 385 -2.33 24.75 28.64
CA GLU A 385 -1.54 25.63 29.49
C GLU A 385 -0.17 25.95 28.88
N ALA A 386 0.30 27.17 29.13
CA ALA A 386 1.65 27.57 28.77
C ALA A 386 2.67 26.87 29.68
N ALA A 387 3.83 26.52 29.13
CA ALA A 387 4.92 25.88 29.85
C ALA A 387 6.13 26.82 30.00
N ASN A 388 6.73 26.84 31.19
CA ASN A 388 8.05 27.44 31.37
C ASN A 388 9.10 26.36 31.18
N ILE A 389 9.89 26.45 30.12
CA ILE A 389 10.90 25.44 29.79
C ILE A 389 12.32 25.94 30.09
N ARG A 390 13.25 25.02 30.34
CA ARG A 390 14.68 25.30 30.45
C ARG A 390 15.50 24.21 29.77
N LEU A 391 16.31 24.57 28.78
CA LEU A 391 17.26 23.63 28.17
C LEU A 391 18.52 23.49 29.03
N ALA A 392 18.87 22.27 29.38
CA ALA A 392 20.13 21.89 30.01
C ALA A 392 20.94 21.04 29.02
N LEU A 393 22.04 21.60 28.52
CA LEU A 393 22.86 20.95 27.49
C LEU A 393 24.08 20.27 28.11
N ARG A 394 24.29 19.00 27.75
CA ARG A 394 25.51 18.23 28.04
C ARG A 394 26.30 18.03 26.76
N ASN A 395 27.63 18.08 26.89
CA ASN A 395 28.57 17.84 25.78
C ASN A 395 28.42 18.76 24.56
N PHE A 396 27.77 19.93 24.72
CA PHE A 396 27.57 20.91 23.66
C PHE A 396 27.99 22.31 24.10
N LYS A 397 28.79 23.00 23.27
CA LYS A 397 29.46 24.24 23.66
C LYS A 397 28.61 25.50 23.49
N MET A 398 27.78 25.55 22.44
CA MET A 398 26.99 26.73 22.11
C MET A 398 25.79 26.86 23.04
N LYS A 399 25.52 28.08 23.49
CA LYS A 399 24.45 28.37 24.46
C LYS A 399 23.35 29.25 23.91
N ASP A 400 23.58 29.95 22.81
CA ASP A 400 22.61 30.87 22.23
C ASP A 400 21.89 30.19 21.05
N PHE A 401 20.58 30.38 20.98
CA PHE A 401 19.68 29.78 20.01
C PHE A 401 18.88 30.88 19.30
N SER A 402 18.79 30.80 17.97
CA SER A 402 17.65 31.37 17.25
C SER A 402 16.45 30.43 17.39
N GLY A 403 15.26 30.91 17.11
CA GLY A 403 14.11 30.02 17.09
C GLY A 403 12.90 30.58 16.37
N TYR A 404 11.97 29.67 16.11
CA TYR A 404 10.72 29.92 15.42
C TYR A 404 9.59 29.30 16.23
N LEU A 405 8.45 29.97 16.28
CA LEU A 405 7.24 29.57 17.01
C LEU A 405 6.07 29.49 16.04
N SER A 406 5.25 28.44 16.16
CA SER A 406 3.92 28.38 15.57
C SER A 406 2.84 28.20 16.64
N THR A 407 1.74 28.96 16.51
CA THR A 407 0.49 28.88 17.28
C THR A 407 -0.70 29.08 16.34
N GLU A 408 -1.92 28.88 16.85
CA GLU A 408 -3.13 29.37 16.18
C GLU A 408 -3.03 30.91 16.03
N GLY A 409 -2.80 31.39 14.81
CA GLY A 409 -2.66 32.83 14.51
C GLY A 409 -1.24 33.38 14.36
N ALA A 410 -0.20 32.58 14.56
CA ALA A 410 1.17 32.97 14.24
C ALA A 410 1.94 31.76 13.70
N TYR A 411 2.36 31.80 12.43
CA TYR A 411 3.02 30.68 11.80
C TYR A 411 4.50 30.95 11.59
N PHE A 412 5.33 30.06 12.14
CA PHE A 412 6.79 30.08 12.01
C PHE A 412 7.43 31.44 12.33
N ALA A 413 6.88 32.17 13.30
CA ALA A 413 7.32 33.50 13.69
C ALA A 413 8.65 33.43 14.46
N ALA A 414 9.62 34.27 14.11
CA ALA A 414 10.90 34.32 14.80
C ALA A 414 10.72 34.76 16.27
N ILE A 415 11.35 34.05 17.19
CA ILE A 415 11.36 34.42 18.61
C ILE A 415 12.63 35.18 18.99
N LYS A 416 12.59 35.89 20.11
CA LYS A 416 13.80 36.49 20.69
C LYS A 416 14.85 35.41 20.96
N LYS A 417 16.12 35.73 20.68
CA LYS A 417 17.24 34.81 20.92
C LYS A 417 17.16 34.21 22.32
N TYR A 418 17.18 32.89 22.39
CA TYR A 418 17.10 32.12 23.61
C TYR A 418 18.50 31.71 24.05
N ARG A 419 18.77 31.70 25.36
CA ARG A 419 20.03 31.21 25.92
C ARG A 419 19.79 30.01 26.82
N SER A 420 20.41 28.87 26.52
CA SER A 420 20.32 27.64 27.33
C SER A 420 20.58 27.93 28.82
N GLY A 421 19.84 27.25 29.70
CA GLY A 421 19.86 27.49 31.14
C GLY A 421 18.97 28.65 31.61
N LYS A 422 18.47 29.51 30.71
CA LYS A 422 17.41 30.48 31.01
C LYS A 422 16.03 29.86 30.79
N SER A 423 15.01 30.47 31.42
CA SER A 423 13.62 30.07 31.18
C SER A 423 13.17 30.63 29.83
N LEU A 424 12.49 29.80 29.03
CA LEU A 424 11.71 30.22 27.86
C LEU A 424 10.23 29.96 28.16
N GLN A 425 9.38 30.94 27.89
CA GLN A 425 7.94 30.74 27.99
C GLN A 425 7.44 30.17 26.67
N MET A 426 6.89 28.96 26.71
CA MET A 426 6.28 28.28 25.58
C MET A 426 4.75 28.39 25.72
N PRO A 427 4.04 28.95 24.73
CA PRO A 427 2.58 29.03 24.79
C PRO A 427 1.91 27.65 24.85
N ALA A 428 0.64 27.62 25.26
CA ALA A 428 -0.25 26.49 25.06
C ALA A 428 -0.40 26.20 23.55
N ASN A 429 -0.68 24.95 23.18
CA ASN A 429 -1.00 24.57 21.80
C ASN A 429 0.00 25.16 20.78
N ALA A 430 1.29 24.89 20.96
CA ALA A 430 2.38 25.55 20.24
C ALA A 430 3.50 24.59 19.83
N VAL A 431 4.21 24.95 18.75
CA VAL A 431 5.43 24.27 18.31
C VAL A 431 6.58 25.29 18.27
N ILE A 432 7.74 24.94 18.83
CA ILE A 432 8.95 25.77 18.79
C ILE A 432 10.11 24.97 18.21
N THR A 433 10.83 25.54 17.25
CA THR A 433 12.15 25.03 16.84
C THR A 433 13.23 26.00 17.32
N LEU A 434 14.25 25.48 18.00
CA LEU A 434 15.42 26.22 18.47
C LEU A 434 16.66 25.71 17.74
N ILE A 435 17.51 26.61 17.27
CA ILE A 435 18.69 26.29 16.47
C ILE A 435 19.92 26.96 17.08
N ALA A 436 20.92 26.16 17.43
CA ALA A 436 22.25 26.63 17.78
C ALA A 436 23.23 26.21 16.68
N GLN A 437 23.88 27.17 16.05
CA GLN A 437 24.83 26.96 14.96
C GLN A 437 26.13 27.73 15.20
N ASP A 438 27.26 27.17 14.76
CA ASP A 438 28.52 27.90 14.75
C ASP A 438 28.48 28.90 13.59
N LYS A 439 28.96 30.13 13.77
CA LYS A 439 28.81 31.25 12.83
C LYS A 439 29.64 31.10 11.52
N GLY A 440 29.94 29.87 11.10
CA GLY A 440 30.86 29.55 10.01
C GLY A 440 30.23 28.99 8.73
N LEU A 441 28.92 29.01 8.57
CA LEU A 441 28.26 28.59 7.32
C LEU A 441 27.50 29.77 6.72
N ALA A 442 27.70 29.97 5.42
CA ALA A 442 27.19 31.09 4.66
C ALA A 442 25.70 31.30 4.97
N THR A 443 25.41 32.53 5.40
CA THR A 443 24.06 33.07 5.62
C THR A 443 23.13 32.61 4.50
N GLU A 444 22.03 31.97 4.90
CA GLU A 444 20.82 31.86 4.10
C GLU A 444 20.57 33.21 3.42
N GLN A 445 20.43 33.22 2.09
CA GLN A 445 19.90 34.39 1.41
C GLN A 445 18.49 34.62 1.95
N GLU A 446 18.32 35.71 2.70
CA GLU A 446 17.00 36.30 2.91
C GLU A 446 16.44 36.64 1.52
N VAL A 447 15.41 35.92 1.10
CA VAL A 447 14.59 36.34 -0.04
C VAL A 447 13.64 37.40 0.49
N GLU A 448 13.75 38.62 -0.03
CA GLU A 448 12.88 39.74 0.35
C GLU A 448 11.39 39.42 0.08
N PRO A 449 10.47 39.93 0.91
CA PRO A 449 9.05 39.93 0.57
C PRO A 449 8.75 41.01 -0.51
N TRP A 450 7.51 41.03 -1.03
CA TRP A 450 6.81 42.09 -1.83
C TRP A 450 6.41 41.68 -3.28
N PRO A 451 5.33 42.26 -3.89
CA PRO A 451 4.17 43.01 -3.37
C PRO A 451 2.80 42.30 -3.60
N GLU A 452 1.80 42.73 -2.85
CA GLU A 452 0.37 42.54 -3.15
C GLU A 452 0.01 43.12 -4.53
N ALA A 453 -0.66 42.32 -5.38
CA ALA A 453 -1.84 42.65 -6.18
C ALA A 453 -1.90 41.78 -7.46
N TRP A 454 -3.02 41.09 -7.67
CA TRP A 454 -3.97 41.39 -8.76
C TRP A 454 -5.17 40.45 -8.62
N ILE A 455 -6.30 41.02 -8.22
CA ILE A 455 -7.63 40.44 -8.45
C ILE A 455 -8.00 40.82 -9.89
N PRO A 456 -8.43 39.86 -10.72
CA PRO A 456 -9.60 40.12 -11.55
C PRO A 456 -10.76 39.20 -11.16
N SER A 457 -11.89 39.87 -11.05
CA SER A 457 -13.25 39.37 -10.84
C SER A 457 -13.83 38.71 -12.09
N ASP A 458 -14.82 37.85 -11.82
CA ASP A 458 -15.94 37.43 -12.67
C ASP A 458 -15.65 36.57 -13.91
N GLY A 459 -16.20 35.34 -13.91
CA GLY A 459 -16.35 34.55 -15.12
C GLY A 459 -16.69 33.07 -14.91
N ASP A 460 -17.99 32.77 -14.91
CA ASP A 460 -18.61 31.47 -15.27
C ASP A 460 -18.49 30.27 -14.28
N PRO A 461 -19.59 29.82 -13.65
CA PRO A 461 -19.62 28.65 -12.75
C PRO A 461 -19.39 27.28 -13.43
N LEU A 462 -18.98 27.24 -14.70
CA LEU A 462 -18.61 26.01 -15.42
C LEU A 462 -17.09 25.77 -15.56
N SER A 463 -16.23 26.63 -15.02
CA SER A 463 -14.77 26.49 -15.12
C SER A 463 -14.12 25.49 -14.15
N TYR A 464 -14.92 24.61 -13.53
CA TYR A 464 -14.46 23.68 -12.48
C TYR A 464 -13.87 22.37 -12.99
N TYR A 465 -13.71 22.21 -14.31
CA TYR A 465 -13.03 21.05 -14.89
C TYR A 465 -12.10 21.49 -16.02
N GLY A 466 -10.81 21.21 -15.85
CA GLY A 466 -9.80 21.45 -16.86
C GLY A 466 -10.22 20.76 -18.16
N THR A 467 -10.26 21.55 -19.23
CA THR A 467 -10.52 21.06 -20.57
C THR A 467 -9.44 20.05 -20.93
N MET A 468 -9.82 18.77 -21.04
CA MET A 468 -9.16 17.85 -21.96
C MET A 468 -9.30 18.46 -23.35
N GLU A 469 -8.28 19.17 -23.82
CA GLU A 469 -8.24 19.69 -25.18
C GLU A 469 -8.18 18.51 -26.15
N GLY A 470 -9.38 18.10 -26.54
CA GLY A 470 -9.69 17.07 -27.49
C GLY A 470 -11.20 16.84 -27.57
N THR A 471 -11.93 16.93 -26.45
CA THR A 471 -13.40 16.84 -26.44
C THR A 471 -13.96 17.31 -25.09
N PRO A 472 -14.91 18.27 -25.02
CA PRO A 472 -15.61 18.59 -23.77
C PRO A 472 -16.27 17.33 -23.19
N PRO A 473 -16.35 17.16 -21.86
CA PRO A 473 -17.12 16.07 -21.27
C PRO A 473 -18.54 16.15 -21.84
N SER A 474 -18.97 15.05 -22.44
CA SER A 474 -20.29 14.95 -23.02
C SER A 474 -21.34 15.19 -21.92
N LYS A 475 -22.55 15.57 -22.31
CA LYS A 475 -23.66 15.64 -21.36
C LYS A 475 -23.85 14.31 -20.59
N ALA A 476 -23.49 13.18 -21.20
CA ALA A 476 -23.52 11.86 -20.58
C ALA A 476 -22.45 11.68 -19.48
N ASP A 477 -21.26 12.25 -19.66
CA ASP A 477 -20.21 12.29 -18.62
C ASP A 477 -20.67 13.07 -17.39
N HIS A 478 -21.29 14.23 -17.62
CA HIS A 478 -21.83 15.06 -16.55
C HIS A 478 -22.98 14.37 -15.81
N ALA A 479 -23.93 13.76 -16.53
CA ALA A 479 -25.01 12.98 -15.93
C ALA A 479 -24.48 11.79 -15.13
N SER A 480 -23.45 11.09 -15.63
CA SER A 480 -22.82 9.96 -14.95
C SER A 480 -22.16 10.35 -13.62
N LEU A 481 -21.50 11.52 -13.58
CA LEU A 481 -20.93 12.07 -12.35
C LEU A 481 -22.01 12.42 -11.32
N LEU A 482 -23.08 13.10 -11.76
CA LEU A 482 -24.21 13.47 -10.89
C LEU A 482 -24.92 12.25 -10.32
N ALA A 483 -25.01 11.18 -11.11
CA ALA A 483 -25.55 9.90 -10.69
C ALA A 483 -24.69 9.21 -9.62
N ARG A 484 -23.35 9.35 -9.70
CA ARG A 484 -22.41 8.84 -8.68
C ARG A 484 -22.55 9.57 -7.35
N VAL A 485 -22.63 10.90 -7.38
CA VAL A 485 -22.64 11.75 -6.16
C VAL A 485 -24.02 11.91 -5.53
N GLY A 486 -25.08 11.41 -6.16
CA GLY A 486 -26.43 11.40 -5.57
C GLY A 486 -27.25 12.68 -5.79
N ASN A 487 -26.88 13.54 -6.75
CA ASN A 487 -27.57 14.83 -6.96
C ASN A 487 -28.73 14.69 -7.97
N LEU A 488 -29.91 14.31 -7.49
CA LEU A 488 -31.09 14.01 -8.32
C LEU A 488 -31.61 15.22 -9.10
N GLU A 489 -31.62 16.39 -8.48
CA GLU A 489 -32.13 17.63 -9.10
C GLU A 489 -31.27 18.00 -10.33
N LYS A 490 -29.95 18.07 -10.15
CA LYS A 490 -29.03 18.39 -11.25
C LYS A 490 -28.99 17.26 -12.28
N LEU A 491 -29.10 16.00 -11.86
CA LEU A 491 -29.13 14.86 -12.78
C LEU A 491 -30.33 14.95 -13.73
N THR A 492 -31.51 15.27 -13.21
CA THR A 492 -32.74 15.42 -13.99
C THR A 492 -32.57 16.49 -15.08
N GLU A 493 -31.92 17.61 -14.75
CA GLU A 493 -31.60 18.64 -15.73
C GLU A 493 -30.56 18.18 -16.76
N ALA A 494 -29.49 17.53 -16.31
CA ALA A 494 -28.40 17.06 -17.17
C ALA A 494 -28.85 16.01 -18.19
N LEU A 495 -29.87 15.22 -17.85
CA LEU A 495 -30.46 14.21 -18.74
C LEU A 495 -31.37 14.81 -19.82
N LYS A 496 -31.68 16.12 -19.78
CA LYS A 496 -32.46 16.77 -20.84
C LYS A 496 -31.69 16.77 -22.17
N GLY A 497 -32.18 15.95 -23.10
CA GLY A 497 -31.65 15.85 -24.46
C GLY A 497 -30.47 14.89 -24.63
N ILE A 498 -30.30 13.94 -23.70
CA ILE A 498 -29.44 12.76 -23.85
C ILE A 498 -30.18 11.49 -23.43
N SER A 499 -29.71 10.34 -23.88
CA SER A 499 -30.25 9.06 -23.41
C SER A 499 -29.71 8.74 -22.02
N VAL A 500 -30.57 8.19 -21.15
CA VAL A 500 -30.13 7.67 -19.84
C VAL A 500 -29.19 6.46 -19.97
N ASN A 501 -29.11 5.87 -21.16
CA ASN A 501 -28.21 4.78 -21.53
C ASN A 501 -26.99 5.23 -22.33
N ASP A 502 -26.81 6.54 -22.54
CA ASP A 502 -25.60 7.02 -23.20
C ASP A 502 -24.38 6.60 -22.38
N THR A 503 -23.45 5.96 -23.08
CA THR A 503 -22.26 5.40 -22.45
C THR A 503 -21.12 6.40 -22.43
N VAL A 504 -20.36 6.39 -21.36
CA VAL A 504 -19.14 7.18 -21.15
C VAL A 504 -17.92 6.27 -21.18
N TYR A 505 -16.81 6.68 -20.56
CA TYR A 505 -15.57 5.90 -20.47
C TYR A 505 -15.82 4.41 -20.22
N ASN A 506 -15.23 3.55 -21.06
CA ASN A 506 -15.33 2.11 -20.98
C ASN A 506 -16.78 1.56 -21.05
N GLY A 507 -17.71 2.24 -21.71
CA GLY A 507 -19.08 1.74 -21.88
C GLY A 507 -19.97 1.89 -20.64
N TRP A 508 -19.54 2.65 -19.63
CA TRP A 508 -20.30 2.87 -18.41
C TRP A 508 -21.50 3.80 -18.66
N THR A 509 -22.59 3.61 -17.93
CA THR A 509 -23.77 4.50 -17.97
C THR A 509 -23.96 5.17 -16.60
N PRO A 510 -24.78 6.24 -16.50
CA PRO A 510 -25.15 6.81 -15.21
C PRO A 510 -25.65 5.77 -14.20
N LEU A 511 -26.33 4.72 -14.67
CA LEU A 511 -26.85 3.65 -13.82
C LEU A 511 -25.74 2.77 -13.20
N HIS A 512 -24.64 2.53 -13.92
CA HIS A 512 -23.47 1.84 -13.36
C HIS A 512 -22.90 2.62 -12.17
N PHE A 513 -22.72 3.93 -12.34
CA PHE A 513 -22.17 4.79 -11.29
C PHE A 513 -23.11 4.89 -10.08
N ALA A 514 -24.42 4.99 -10.30
CA ALA A 514 -25.42 5.00 -9.24
C ALA A 514 -25.44 3.68 -8.45
N ALA A 515 -25.40 2.53 -9.15
CA ALA A 515 -25.37 1.21 -8.51
C ALA A 515 -24.07 0.99 -7.71
N LEU A 516 -22.93 1.38 -8.28
CA LEU A 516 -21.62 1.31 -7.62
C LEU A 516 -21.57 2.20 -6.37
N ALA A 517 -22.02 3.45 -6.47
CA ALA A 517 -22.02 4.40 -5.34
C ALA A 517 -23.16 4.16 -4.33
N GLY A 518 -24.09 3.27 -4.65
CA GLY A 518 -25.25 2.94 -3.82
C GLY A 518 -26.26 4.08 -3.67
N GLN A 519 -26.47 4.84 -4.76
CA GLN A 519 -27.42 5.94 -4.82
C GLN A 519 -28.83 5.46 -5.15
N ALA A 520 -29.55 4.94 -4.14
CA ALA A 520 -30.86 4.29 -4.32
C ALA A 520 -31.89 5.16 -5.06
N GLU A 521 -32.03 6.43 -4.68
CA GLU A 521 -33.03 7.32 -5.29
C GLU A 521 -32.66 7.72 -6.72
N ILE A 522 -31.38 7.89 -7.01
CA ILE A 522 -30.87 8.06 -8.37
C ILE A 522 -31.16 6.82 -9.22
N MET A 523 -30.88 5.63 -8.69
CA MET A 523 -31.06 4.38 -9.40
C MET A 523 -32.52 4.16 -9.78
N LYS A 524 -33.46 4.37 -8.84
CA LYS A 524 -34.90 4.34 -9.12
C LYS A 524 -35.29 5.32 -10.21
N TYR A 525 -34.79 6.56 -10.12
CA TYR A 525 -35.08 7.59 -11.11
C TYR A 525 -34.57 7.18 -12.50
N LEU A 526 -33.30 6.80 -12.64
CA LEU A 526 -32.72 6.37 -13.91
C LEU A 526 -33.47 5.17 -14.51
N ILE A 527 -33.81 4.17 -13.70
CA ILE A 527 -34.62 3.02 -14.14
C ILE A 527 -36.01 3.48 -14.60
N SER A 528 -36.66 4.41 -13.89
CA SER A 528 -37.95 4.98 -14.31
C SER A 528 -37.89 5.73 -15.64
N GLN A 529 -36.71 6.24 -16.01
CA GLN A 529 -36.45 6.90 -17.29
C GLN A 529 -36.01 5.92 -18.40
N GLY A 530 -36.00 4.60 -18.12
CA GLY A 530 -35.66 3.56 -19.09
C GLY A 530 -34.18 3.16 -19.12
N ALA A 531 -33.43 3.41 -18.05
CA ALA A 531 -32.04 2.96 -17.97
C ALA A 531 -31.96 1.41 -17.93
N ASP A 532 -31.07 0.85 -18.75
CA ASP A 532 -30.87 -0.58 -18.89
C ASP A 532 -29.95 -1.12 -17.80
N VAL A 533 -30.54 -1.92 -16.91
CA VAL A 533 -29.83 -2.63 -15.82
C VAL A 533 -28.86 -3.70 -16.30
N ASN A 534 -28.91 -4.06 -17.59
CA ASN A 534 -28.07 -5.07 -18.21
C ASN A 534 -27.03 -4.48 -19.17
N GLN A 535 -26.97 -3.15 -19.34
CA GLN A 535 -26.04 -2.53 -20.29
C GLN A 535 -24.59 -2.96 -19.96
N PRO A 536 -23.88 -3.70 -20.83
CA PRO A 536 -22.51 -4.11 -20.54
C PRO A 536 -21.53 -2.94 -20.76
N ALA A 537 -20.65 -2.74 -19.79
CA ALA A 537 -19.45 -1.92 -19.88
C ALA A 537 -18.23 -2.78 -20.30
N ALA A 538 -17.03 -2.20 -20.29
CA ALA A 538 -15.78 -2.90 -20.54
C ALA A 538 -15.62 -4.07 -19.56
N GLY A 539 -15.18 -5.21 -20.09
CA GLY A 539 -15.15 -6.46 -19.35
C GLY A 539 -16.54 -7.10 -19.16
N GLY A 540 -17.61 -6.57 -19.75
CA GLY A 540 -18.96 -7.16 -19.71
C GLY A 540 -19.73 -6.92 -18.41
N TRP A 541 -19.25 -6.03 -17.54
CA TRP A 541 -19.92 -5.67 -16.28
C TRP A 541 -21.17 -4.83 -16.54
N SER A 542 -22.29 -5.17 -15.90
CA SER A 542 -23.54 -4.39 -16.00
C SER A 542 -23.89 -3.69 -14.68
N PRO A 543 -24.85 -2.74 -14.68
CA PRO A 543 -25.33 -2.13 -13.44
C PRO A 543 -25.86 -3.15 -12.44
N PHE A 544 -26.47 -4.25 -12.91
CA PHE A 544 -26.90 -5.34 -12.05
C PHE A 544 -25.73 -6.04 -11.34
N HIS A 545 -24.60 -6.28 -12.03
CA HIS A 545 -23.39 -6.79 -11.40
C HIS A 545 -22.85 -5.83 -10.34
N MET A 546 -22.87 -4.51 -10.61
CA MET A 546 -22.44 -3.48 -9.65
C MET A 546 -23.35 -3.42 -8.42
N ALA A 547 -24.66 -3.56 -8.61
CA ALA A 547 -25.65 -3.60 -7.54
C ALA A 547 -25.49 -4.82 -6.63
N ALA A 548 -25.14 -5.97 -7.21
CA ALA A 548 -24.82 -7.20 -6.49
C ALA A 548 -23.48 -7.08 -5.74
N SER A 549 -22.51 -6.42 -6.35
CA SER A 549 -21.15 -6.31 -5.81
C SER A 549 -21.06 -5.52 -4.50
N ALA A 550 -20.03 -5.82 -3.72
CA ALA A 550 -19.66 -5.00 -2.57
C ALA A 550 -18.81 -3.77 -2.94
N PHE A 551 -18.52 -3.54 -4.23
CA PHE A 551 -17.80 -2.34 -4.67
C PHE A 551 -18.61 -1.09 -4.33
N GLY A 552 -18.09 -0.24 -3.45
CA GLY A 552 -18.71 1.03 -3.07
C GLY A 552 -17.69 1.92 -2.39
N GLY A 553 -17.50 3.13 -2.92
CA GLY A 553 -16.59 4.11 -2.35
C GLY A 553 -17.09 4.61 -0.99
N ASN A 554 -16.14 5.07 -0.17
CA ASN A 554 -16.41 5.85 1.03
C ASN A 554 -17.48 6.91 0.70
N GLY A 555 -18.69 6.75 1.22
CA GLY A 555 -19.60 7.89 1.32
C GLY A 555 -18.87 8.94 2.14
N HIS A 556 -18.53 10.07 1.52
CA HIS A 556 -17.77 11.16 2.16
C HIS A 556 -18.53 11.82 3.33
N ASP A 557 -19.68 11.29 3.72
CA ASP A 557 -20.62 11.86 4.68
C ASP A 557 -21.08 10.89 5.79
N GLY A 558 -20.47 9.70 5.91
CA GLY A 558 -20.78 8.78 7.01
C GLY A 558 -22.19 8.15 6.95
N GLN A 559 -22.91 8.27 5.82
CA GLN A 559 -24.15 7.53 5.63
C GLN A 559 -23.85 6.06 5.35
N LYS A 560 -24.32 5.18 6.24
CA LYS A 560 -24.28 3.73 6.08
C LYS A 560 -25.15 3.32 4.89
N VAL A 561 -24.57 3.27 3.70
CA VAL A 561 -25.25 2.81 2.48
C VAL A 561 -25.57 1.32 2.64
N THR A 562 -26.84 0.94 2.49
CA THR A 562 -27.26 -0.48 2.49
C THR A 562 -27.32 -0.97 1.04
N LYS A 563 -26.30 -1.70 0.59
CA LYS A 563 -26.20 -2.33 -0.74
C LYS A 563 -27.32 -3.34 -1.00
N ASP A 564 -27.90 -3.93 0.06
CA ASP A 564 -29.13 -4.73 -0.09
C ASP A 564 -30.23 -3.98 -0.84
N ARG A 565 -30.46 -2.70 -0.50
CA ARG A 565 -31.50 -1.88 -1.14
C ARG A 565 -31.21 -1.63 -2.62
N ILE A 566 -29.94 -1.50 -2.98
CA ILE A 566 -29.50 -1.28 -4.36
C ILE A 566 -29.72 -2.52 -5.19
N LEU A 567 -29.37 -3.69 -4.65
CA LEU A 567 -29.67 -4.96 -5.30
C LEU A 567 -31.19 -5.17 -5.48
N GLN A 568 -31.99 -4.86 -4.46
CA GLN A 568 -33.46 -4.97 -4.58
C GLN A 568 -34.01 -4.07 -5.69
N ILE A 569 -33.60 -2.80 -5.76
CA ILE A 569 -33.99 -1.89 -6.85
C ILE A 569 -33.59 -2.46 -8.23
N ALA A 570 -32.39 -3.07 -8.33
CA ALA A 570 -31.95 -3.71 -9.55
C ALA A 570 -32.82 -4.91 -9.92
N LEU A 571 -33.15 -5.78 -8.97
CA LEU A 571 -34.01 -6.96 -9.16
C LEU A 571 -35.45 -6.59 -9.54
N GLU A 572 -36.00 -5.52 -8.96
CA GLU A 572 -37.32 -4.97 -9.31
C GLU A 572 -37.40 -4.53 -10.78
N ALA A 573 -36.28 -4.10 -11.36
CA ALA A 573 -36.16 -3.79 -12.78
C ALA A 573 -36.06 -5.02 -13.70
N LYS A 574 -36.14 -6.24 -13.14
CA LYS A 574 -36.12 -7.54 -13.85
C LYS A 574 -34.90 -7.68 -14.78
N PRO A 575 -33.67 -7.69 -14.22
CA PRO A 575 -32.45 -7.83 -15.00
C PRO A 575 -32.34 -9.23 -15.60
N ASP A 576 -31.47 -9.38 -16.59
CA ASP A 576 -31.03 -10.70 -17.02
C ASP A 576 -30.08 -11.27 -15.97
N VAL A 577 -30.65 -12.08 -15.07
CA VAL A 577 -29.90 -12.69 -13.96
C VAL A 577 -28.84 -13.69 -14.42
N GLN A 578 -28.89 -14.14 -15.69
CA GLN A 578 -27.92 -15.06 -16.29
C GLN A 578 -26.84 -14.32 -17.08
N GLN A 579 -26.89 -12.99 -17.14
CA GLN A 579 -25.88 -12.19 -17.84
C GLN A 579 -24.50 -12.48 -17.25
N ARG A 580 -23.52 -12.60 -18.15
CA ARG A 580 -22.13 -12.87 -17.79
C ARG A 580 -21.21 -11.76 -18.25
N THR A 581 -20.22 -11.46 -17.43
CA THR A 581 -19.07 -10.64 -17.82
C THR A 581 -18.21 -11.36 -18.87
N ASN A 582 -17.24 -10.65 -19.43
CA ASN A 582 -16.24 -11.23 -20.33
C ASN A 582 -15.40 -12.32 -19.66
N ASP A 583 -15.32 -12.37 -18.33
CA ASP A 583 -14.65 -13.44 -17.58
C ASP A 583 -15.62 -14.55 -17.17
N GLY A 584 -16.88 -14.48 -17.60
CA GLY A 584 -17.92 -15.44 -17.28
C GLY A 584 -18.60 -15.22 -15.93
N TRP A 585 -18.31 -14.12 -15.22
CA TRP A 585 -18.90 -13.87 -13.91
C TRP A 585 -20.37 -13.52 -14.03
N THR A 586 -21.15 -13.97 -13.06
CA THR A 586 -22.54 -13.54 -12.84
C THR A 586 -22.62 -12.58 -11.66
N ALA A 587 -23.79 -11.98 -11.44
CA ALA A 587 -24.05 -11.17 -10.24
C ALA A 587 -23.77 -11.92 -8.92
N LEU A 588 -23.95 -13.25 -8.88
CA LEU A 588 -23.62 -14.06 -7.71
C LEU A 588 -22.12 -14.11 -7.43
N HIS A 589 -21.27 -14.21 -8.46
CA HIS A 589 -19.82 -14.08 -8.32
C HIS A 589 -19.44 -12.70 -7.75
N ALA A 590 -20.07 -11.64 -8.27
CA ALA A 590 -19.83 -10.28 -7.82
C ALA A 590 -20.27 -10.04 -6.37
N ALA A 591 -21.39 -10.62 -5.92
CA ALA A 591 -21.87 -10.50 -4.54
C ALA A 591 -21.00 -11.22 -3.52
N VAL A 592 -20.36 -12.31 -3.95
CA VAL A 592 -19.44 -13.10 -3.13
C VAL A 592 -18.10 -12.34 -2.99
N ILE A 593 -17.57 -11.72 -4.03
CA ILE A 593 -16.25 -11.06 -3.96
C ILE A 593 -16.26 -9.71 -3.22
N ASN A 594 -15.20 -9.47 -2.41
CA ASN A 594 -14.89 -8.19 -1.73
C ASN A 594 -15.97 -7.68 -0.76
N SER A 595 -16.66 -8.54 -0.02
CA SER A 595 -17.67 -8.15 0.96
C SER A 595 -17.18 -7.25 2.10
N HIS A 596 -15.87 -7.08 2.28
CA HIS A 596 -15.27 -6.20 3.29
C HIS A 596 -14.18 -5.33 2.66
N THR A 597 -14.56 -4.27 1.94
CA THR A 597 -13.72 -3.06 1.94
C THR A 597 -13.60 -2.59 3.39
N ALA A 598 -12.45 -2.03 3.80
CA ALA A 598 -11.98 -1.81 5.18
C ALA A 598 -12.89 -1.01 6.17
N TRP A 599 -14.17 -0.83 5.89
CA TRP A 599 -15.15 -0.10 6.69
C TRP A 599 -16.45 -0.93 6.81
N SER A 600 -16.51 -1.76 7.86
CA SER A 600 -17.72 -2.31 8.49
C SER A 600 -18.95 -2.66 7.61
N GLN A 601 -18.83 -3.59 6.66
CA GLN A 601 -20.03 -4.32 6.21
C GLN A 601 -20.35 -5.45 7.20
N ASP A 602 -21.62 -5.59 7.54
CA ASP A 602 -22.14 -6.71 8.33
C ASP A 602 -22.24 -7.93 7.41
N GLU A 603 -21.65 -9.07 7.79
CA GLU A 603 -21.72 -10.33 7.04
C GLU A 603 -23.17 -10.72 6.66
N SER A 604 -24.14 -10.28 7.47
CA SER A 604 -25.56 -10.50 7.21
C SER A 604 -26.05 -9.86 5.90
N GLU A 605 -25.42 -8.79 5.42
CA GLU A 605 -25.76 -8.12 4.14
C GLU A 605 -25.26 -8.90 2.93
N VAL A 606 -24.09 -9.54 3.04
CA VAL A 606 -23.58 -10.42 1.97
C VAL A 606 -24.49 -11.63 1.83
N ILE A 607 -24.84 -12.24 2.97
CA ILE A 607 -25.76 -13.38 3.03
C ILE A 607 -27.10 -13.01 2.40
N ARG A 608 -27.67 -11.83 2.73
CA ARG A 608 -28.94 -11.37 2.13
C ARG A 608 -28.83 -11.16 0.62
N ARG A 609 -27.71 -10.65 0.10
CA ARG A 609 -27.50 -10.51 -1.35
C ARG A 609 -27.34 -11.85 -2.06
N VAL A 610 -26.52 -12.74 -1.51
CA VAL A 610 -26.36 -14.12 -2.01
C VAL A 610 -27.71 -14.82 -2.05
N ASP A 611 -28.47 -14.73 -0.96
CA ASP A 611 -29.82 -15.26 -0.88
C ASP A 611 -30.73 -14.66 -1.95
N ALA A 612 -30.79 -13.34 -2.07
CA ALA A 612 -31.65 -12.67 -3.04
C ALA A 612 -31.34 -13.09 -4.49
N LEU A 613 -30.06 -13.22 -4.84
CA LEU A 613 -29.61 -13.63 -6.16
C LEU A 613 -29.96 -15.09 -6.49
N ILE A 614 -29.81 -15.99 -5.51
CA ILE A 614 -30.20 -17.39 -5.68
C ILE A 614 -31.73 -17.51 -5.83
N HIS A 615 -32.52 -16.78 -5.04
CA HIS A 615 -33.98 -16.75 -5.21
C HIS A 615 -34.42 -16.09 -6.52
N ALA A 616 -33.61 -15.18 -7.07
CA ALA A 616 -33.82 -14.61 -8.39
C ALA A 616 -33.51 -15.58 -9.55
N GLY A 617 -33.01 -16.79 -9.25
CA GLY A 617 -32.82 -17.88 -10.21
C GLY A 617 -31.38 -18.07 -10.69
N ILE A 618 -30.39 -17.45 -10.04
CA ILE A 618 -28.98 -17.73 -10.34
C ILE A 618 -28.59 -19.06 -9.71
N ASP A 619 -28.01 -19.96 -10.51
CA ASP A 619 -27.47 -21.23 -10.02
C ASP A 619 -26.31 -20.97 -9.05
N VAL A 620 -26.36 -21.58 -7.86
CA VAL A 620 -25.31 -21.47 -6.84
C VAL A 620 -23.96 -22.04 -7.33
N ASN A 621 -24.02 -22.98 -8.28
CA ASN A 621 -22.87 -23.67 -8.88
C ASN A 621 -22.44 -23.08 -10.22
N VAL A 622 -22.97 -21.90 -10.57
CA VAL A 622 -22.59 -21.19 -11.79
C VAL A 622 -21.08 -20.98 -11.85
N THR A 623 -20.45 -21.28 -12.98
CA THR A 623 -18.98 -21.17 -13.10
C THR A 623 -18.56 -20.00 -13.95
N ASP A 624 -17.45 -19.35 -13.63
CA ASP A 624 -16.78 -18.42 -14.54
C ASP A 624 -16.09 -19.15 -15.72
N LYS A 625 -15.36 -18.42 -16.58
CA LYS A 625 -14.66 -19.01 -17.74
C LYS A 625 -13.56 -20.00 -17.36
N GLU A 626 -13.04 -19.90 -16.15
CA GLU A 626 -12.05 -20.83 -15.61
C GLU A 626 -12.72 -21.97 -14.83
N GLY A 627 -14.03 -22.16 -14.94
CA GLY A 627 -14.73 -23.23 -14.22
C GLY A 627 -14.88 -22.98 -12.72
N ARG A 628 -14.53 -21.80 -12.21
CA ARG A 628 -14.60 -21.50 -10.77
C ARG A 628 -16.02 -21.09 -10.40
N SER A 629 -16.57 -21.72 -9.38
CA SER A 629 -17.89 -21.38 -8.80
C SER A 629 -17.78 -20.27 -7.75
N PRO A 630 -18.91 -19.65 -7.31
CA PRO A 630 -18.94 -18.76 -6.17
C PRO A 630 -18.27 -19.34 -4.93
N LEU A 631 -18.36 -20.65 -4.68
CA LEU A 631 -17.69 -21.29 -3.54
C LEU A 631 -16.16 -21.28 -3.68
N HIS A 632 -15.60 -21.38 -4.89
CA HIS A 632 -14.16 -21.20 -5.12
C HIS A 632 -13.71 -19.79 -4.74
N TRP A 633 -14.47 -18.79 -5.18
CA TRP A 633 -14.16 -17.38 -4.89
C TRP A 633 -14.31 -17.06 -3.40
N ALA A 634 -15.31 -17.62 -2.73
CA ALA A 634 -15.48 -17.52 -1.28
C ALA A 634 -14.31 -18.15 -0.51
N ALA A 635 -13.84 -19.32 -0.94
CA ALA A 635 -12.72 -20.01 -0.34
C ALA A 635 -11.38 -19.29 -0.55
N TRP A 636 -11.22 -18.61 -1.68
CA TRP A 636 -10.04 -17.82 -2.01
C TRP A 636 -10.00 -16.45 -1.31
N GLN A 637 -11.14 -15.78 -1.14
CA GLN A 637 -11.23 -14.48 -0.45
C GLN A 637 -10.98 -14.61 1.06
N GLY A 638 -11.60 -15.61 1.72
CA GLY A 638 -11.45 -15.85 3.16
C GLY A 638 -12.00 -14.73 4.05
N TYR A 639 -13.28 -14.37 3.86
CA TYR A 639 -13.93 -13.19 4.44
C TYR A 639 -13.49 -12.84 5.86
N GLU A 640 -12.67 -11.81 5.87
CA GLU A 640 -12.07 -11.16 7.03
C GLU A 640 -13.03 -10.06 7.48
N SER A 641 -13.49 -10.14 8.73
CA SER A 641 -13.60 -8.91 9.53
C SER A 641 -12.23 -8.72 10.18
N MET A 642 -11.80 -7.48 10.42
CA MET A 642 -10.47 -7.03 10.87
C MET A 642 -9.87 -7.72 12.14
N VAL A 643 -10.43 -8.83 12.59
CA VAL A 643 -10.00 -9.63 13.74
C VAL A 643 -10.06 -11.15 13.47
N GLN A 644 -10.88 -11.66 12.52
CA GLN A 644 -11.10 -13.11 12.29
C GLN A 644 -11.58 -13.43 10.86
N VAL A 645 -10.97 -14.44 10.23
CA VAL A 645 -11.48 -15.11 9.01
C VAL A 645 -12.71 -15.93 9.39
N ARG A 646 -13.86 -15.64 8.77
CA ARG A 646 -15.14 -16.28 9.10
C ARG A 646 -15.70 -17.08 7.92
N PRO A 647 -16.21 -18.30 8.16
CA PRO A 647 -16.79 -19.13 7.12
C PRO A 647 -18.25 -18.79 6.79
N ALA A 648 -18.79 -17.64 7.22
CA ALA A 648 -20.23 -17.37 7.14
C ALA A 648 -20.79 -17.44 5.70
N VAL A 649 -20.14 -16.80 4.73
CA VAL A 649 -20.55 -16.85 3.31
C VAL A 649 -20.31 -18.23 2.72
N VAL A 650 -19.21 -18.90 3.08
CA VAL A 650 -18.90 -20.28 2.67
C VAL A 650 -20.02 -21.23 3.15
N ASN A 651 -20.40 -21.13 4.42
CA ASN A 651 -21.47 -21.90 5.03
C ASN A 651 -22.82 -21.62 4.38
N GLU A 652 -23.12 -20.35 4.06
CA GLU A 652 -24.37 -20.04 3.37
C GLU A 652 -24.39 -20.62 1.96
N LEU A 653 -23.32 -20.48 1.17
CA LEU A 653 -23.23 -21.09 -0.17
C LEU A 653 -23.40 -22.62 -0.10
N ILE A 654 -22.74 -23.28 0.85
CA ILE A 654 -22.88 -24.73 1.11
C ILE A 654 -24.33 -25.09 1.45
N LYS A 655 -24.94 -24.36 2.38
CA LYS A 655 -26.34 -24.53 2.79
C LYS A 655 -27.32 -24.33 1.62
N ARG A 656 -26.95 -23.49 0.64
CA ARG A 656 -27.71 -23.25 -0.59
C ARG A 656 -27.43 -24.26 -1.70
N GLY A 657 -26.62 -25.28 -1.45
CA GLY A 657 -26.36 -26.40 -2.37
C GLY A 657 -25.09 -26.24 -3.22
N ALA A 658 -24.14 -25.40 -2.82
CA ALA A 658 -22.85 -25.31 -3.50
C ALA A 658 -22.09 -26.64 -3.45
N GLU A 659 -21.55 -27.05 -4.60
CA GLU A 659 -20.77 -28.27 -4.76
C GLU A 659 -19.36 -28.08 -4.16
N VAL A 660 -19.17 -28.64 -2.97
CA VAL A 660 -17.96 -28.50 -2.15
C VAL A 660 -16.69 -29.01 -2.85
N ASN A 661 -16.84 -30.00 -3.72
CA ASN A 661 -15.74 -30.66 -4.43
C ASN A 661 -15.70 -30.33 -5.93
N MET A 662 -16.44 -29.32 -6.39
CA MET A 662 -16.39 -28.88 -7.78
C MET A 662 -14.96 -28.54 -8.16
N GLN A 663 -14.52 -28.96 -9.35
CA GLN A 663 -13.19 -28.69 -9.88
C GLN A 663 -13.25 -27.62 -10.97
N ASP A 664 -12.39 -26.62 -10.86
CA ASP A 664 -12.20 -25.60 -11.88
C ASP A 664 -11.48 -26.16 -13.13
N SER A 665 -11.18 -25.30 -14.11
CA SER A 665 -10.47 -25.66 -15.36
C SER A 665 -9.09 -26.25 -15.13
N GLN A 666 -8.51 -26.01 -13.95
CA GLN A 666 -7.21 -26.52 -13.52
C GLN A 666 -7.35 -27.71 -12.57
N GLY A 667 -8.56 -28.19 -12.30
CA GLY A 667 -8.83 -29.28 -11.38
C GLY A 667 -8.82 -28.85 -9.90
N ASN A 668 -8.64 -27.56 -9.58
CA ASN A 668 -8.64 -27.11 -8.19
C ASN A 668 -10.06 -27.09 -7.65
N THR A 669 -10.23 -27.55 -6.41
CA THR A 669 -11.47 -27.44 -5.64
C THR A 669 -11.45 -26.20 -4.75
N PRO A 670 -12.58 -25.75 -4.18
CA PRO A 670 -12.58 -24.68 -3.18
C PRO A 670 -11.59 -24.92 -2.03
N LEU A 671 -11.41 -26.18 -1.60
CA LEU A 671 -10.44 -26.55 -0.58
C LEU A 671 -8.98 -26.30 -1.01
N HIS A 672 -8.64 -26.46 -2.29
CA HIS A 672 -7.31 -26.09 -2.79
C HIS A 672 -7.06 -24.60 -2.59
N TYR A 673 -8.04 -23.75 -2.92
CA TYR A 673 -7.94 -22.30 -2.75
C TYR A 673 -7.80 -21.91 -1.26
N ALA A 674 -8.64 -22.47 -0.37
CA ALA A 674 -8.56 -22.16 1.06
C ALA A 674 -7.21 -22.58 1.68
N VAL A 675 -6.62 -23.69 1.22
CA VAL A 675 -5.29 -24.15 1.67
C VAL A 675 -4.16 -23.28 1.14
N LEU A 676 -4.19 -22.90 -0.14
CA LEU A 676 -3.20 -21.99 -0.73
C LEU A 676 -3.16 -20.64 -0.02
N MET A 677 -4.32 -20.17 0.46
CA MET A 677 -4.43 -18.92 1.22
C MET A 677 -4.16 -19.08 2.73
N GLY A 678 -4.11 -20.33 3.23
CA GLY A 678 -3.80 -20.62 4.62
C GLY A 678 -4.91 -20.22 5.60
N TYR A 679 -6.19 -20.43 5.25
CA TYR A 679 -7.36 -19.99 6.03
C TYR A 679 -8.00 -21.13 6.86
N PRO A 680 -7.61 -21.34 8.14
CA PRO A 680 -8.00 -22.56 8.88
C PRO A 680 -9.51 -22.70 9.08
N SER A 681 -10.21 -21.60 9.41
CA SER A 681 -11.66 -21.63 9.64
C SER A 681 -12.49 -21.89 8.38
N ILE A 682 -11.97 -21.52 7.20
CA ILE A 682 -12.60 -21.86 5.91
C ILE A 682 -12.32 -23.33 5.57
N ILE A 683 -11.10 -23.79 5.83
CA ILE A 683 -10.68 -25.18 5.64
C ILE A 683 -11.56 -26.10 6.50
N GLU A 684 -11.73 -25.80 7.78
CA GLU A 684 -12.62 -26.54 8.69
C GLU A 684 -14.05 -26.59 8.15
N ALA A 685 -14.64 -25.45 7.77
CA ALA A 685 -16.00 -25.40 7.23
C ALA A 685 -16.18 -26.23 5.94
N LEU A 686 -15.20 -26.20 5.03
CA LEU A 686 -15.21 -27.00 3.82
C LEU A 686 -15.07 -28.50 4.13
N LEU A 687 -14.18 -28.87 5.05
CA LEU A 687 -13.98 -30.26 5.48
C LEU A 687 -15.24 -30.82 6.19
N ASP A 688 -15.85 -30.04 7.08
CA ASP A 688 -17.12 -30.40 7.75
C ASP A 688 -18.25 -30.61 6.74
N ALA A 689 -18.20 -29.90 5.61
CA ALA A 689 -19.12 -30.05 4.49
C ALA A 689 -18.73 -31.16 3.49
N GLY A 690 -17.69 -31.95 3.79
CA GLY A 690 -17.28 -33.11 2.99
C GLY A 690 -16.30 -32.77 1.85
N ALA A 691 -15.55 -31.68 1.95
CA ALA A 691 -14.44 -31.42 1.03
C ALA A 691 -13.40 -32.53 1.11
N ALA A 692 -12.96 -33.04 -0.04
CA ALA A 692 -12.02 -34.13 -0.11
C ALA A 692 -10.57 -33.57 -0.20
N PRO A 693 -9.76 -33.67 0.87
CA PRO A 693 -8.38 -33.16 0.89
C PRO A 693 -7.42 -33.95 0.00
N GLU A 694 -7.92 -35.03 -0.61
CA GLU A 694 -7.20 -35.97 -1.47
C GLU A 694 -7.44 -35.70 -2.96
N LEU A 695 -8.51 -34.96 -3.30
CA LEU A 695 -8.80 -34.65 -4.69
C LEU A 695 -7.65 -33.86 -5.27
N LYS A 696 -7.22 -34.27 -6.45
CA LYS A 696 -6.06 -33.71 -7.10
C LYS A 696 -6.48 -32.82 -8.24
N ASN A 697 -5.83 -31.67 -8.33
CA ASN A 697 -5.92 -30.83 -9.49
C ASN A 697 -5.20 -31.45 -10.71
N HIS A 698 -5.23 -30.77 -11.85
CA HIS A 698 -4.59 -31.24 -13.09
C HIS A 698 -3.05 -31.29 -13.00
N LYS A 699 -2.47 -30.65 -11.97
CA LYS A 699 -1.04 -30.78 -11.60
C LYS A 699 -0.78 -31.97 -10.67
N ASN A 700 -1.80 -32.80 -10.41
CA ASN A 700 -1.75 -33.94 -9.50
C ASN A 700 -1.41 -33.52 -8.05
N GLU A 701 -1.67 -32.26 -7.69
CA GLU A 701 -1.49 -31.70 -6.35
C GLU A 701 -2.84 -31.78 -5.63
N SER A 702 -2.88 -32.35 -4.41
CA SER A 702 -4.06 -32.28 -3.55
C SER A 702 -3.94 -31.11 -2.56
N PRO A 703 -5.04 -30.66 -1.91
CA PRO A 703 -4.95 -29.67 -0.84
C PRO A 703 -3.96 -30.10 0.26
N LEU A 704 -3.95 -31.39 0.62
CA LEU A 704 -2.97 -31.92 1.58
C LEU A 704 -1.52 -31.75 1.12
N PHE A 705 -1.24 -32.04 -0.16
CA PHE A 705 0.09 -31.83 -0.75
C PHE A 705 0.48 -30.34 -0.79
N LEU A 706 -0.47 -29.46 -1.12
CA LEU A 706 -0.24 -28.02 -1.15
C LEU A 706 0.08 -27.45 0.24
N ALA A 707 -0.58 -27.93 1.30
CA ALA A 707 -0.27 -27.55 2.67
C ALA A 707 1.16 -27.94 3.10
N GLU A 708 1.62 -29.12 2.65
CA GLU A 708 2.99 -29.60 2.90
C GLU A 708 4.02 -28.78 2.13
N LYS A 709 3.79 -28.57 0.82
CA LYS A 709 4.63 -27.74 -0.06
C LYS A 709 4.77 -26.30 0.45
N ALA A 710 3.72 -25.74 1.04
CA ALA A 710 3.69 -24.39 1.62
C ALA A 710 4.22 -24.31 3.07
N ALA A 711 4.58 -25.44 3.70
CA ALA A 711 4.99 -25.52 5.11
C ALA A 711 3.94 -25.00 6.12
N TYR A 712 2.65 -25.09 5.80
CA TYR A 712 1.54 -24.71 6.70
C TYR A 712 1.19 -25.86 7.64
N TRP A 713 2.02 -26.07 8.66
CA TRP A 713 1.95 -27.25 9.53
C TRP A 713 0.62 -27.40 10.26
N ASN A 714 0.02 -26.31 10.72
CA ASN A 714 -1.32 -26.28 11.34
C ASN A 714 -2.42 -26.70 10.35
N VAL A 715 -2.37 -26.22 9.12
CA VAL A 715 -3.32 -26.59 8.04
C VAL A 715 -3.13 -28.04 7.62
N TRP A 716 -1.89 -28.48 7.47
CA TRP A 716 -1.56 -29.87 7.16
C TRP A 716 -2.09 -30.81 8.24
N GLN A 717 -1.94 -30.45 9.53
CA GLN A 717 -2.51 -31.23 10.64
C GLN A 717 -4.05 -31.30 10.59
N LEU A 718 -4.73 -30.19 10.25
CA LEU A 718 -6.19 -30.17 10.09
C LEU A 718 -6.65 -31.11 8.96
N LEU A 719 -5.98 -31.06 7.80
CA LEU A 719 -6.28 -31.91 6.65
C LEU A 719 -6.02 -33.40 6.94
N GLN A 720 -4.99 -33.72 7.73
CA GLN A 720 -4.70 -35.08 8.18
C GLN A 720 -5.69 -35.60 9.25
N GLY A 721 -6.22 -34.72 10.11
CA GLY A 721 -7.20 -35.07 11.15
C GLY A 721 -8.49 -35.68 10.59
N GLN A 722 -8.82 -35.39 9.32
CA GLN A 722 -9.95 -35.99 8.59
C GLN A 722 -9.67 -37.41 8.04
N ARG A 723 -8.39 -37.84 7.97
CA ARG A 723 -8.05 -39.24 7.65
C ARG A 723 -8.25 -40.19 8.84
N THR A 724 -8.33 -39.66 10.05
CA THR A 724 -8.49 -40.46 11.28
C THR A 724 -9.80 -40.15 11.97
N GLY A 725 -10.89 -40.70 11.41
CA GLY A 725 -11.98 -41.13 12.26
C GLY A 725 -11.46 -42.23 13.20
N VAL A 726 -10.99 -41.82 14.38
CA VAL A 726 -10.46 -42.63 15.50
C VAL A 726 -8.95 -42.94 15.45
N ASN A 727 -8.32 -42.76 16.62
CA ASN A 727 -7.06 -43.31 17.10
C ASN A 727 -6.34 -44.35 16.18
N ALA A 728 -5.03 -44.11 16.03
CA ALA A 728 -3.92 -45.08 16.00
C ALA A 728 -3.52 -45.79 14.68
N ARG A 729 -2.25 -45.50 14.28
CA ARG A 729 -1.12 -46.41 13.93
C ARG A 729 -1.20 -47.39 12.74
N VAL A 730 -0.25 -47.16 11.78
CA VAL A 730 0.63 -48.07 10.95
C VAL A 730 -0.04 -49.27 10.21
N ASP A 731 0.33 -49.71 9.00
CA ASP A 731 1.62 -49.95 8.34
C ASP A 731 1.47 -50.08 6.80
N ALA A 732 2.61 -50.18 6.11
CA ALA A 732 2.87 -50.05 4.68
C ALA A 732 2.59 -51.26 3.76
N GLU A 733 2.84 -51.03 2.44
CA GLU A 733 3.12 -51.98 1.33
C GLU A 733 1.90 -52.54 0.56
N GLN A 734 1.81 -52.61 -0.78
CA GLN A 734 2.73 -52.51 -1.93
C GLN A 734 1.92 -52.18 -3.22
N GLU A 735 2.45 -51.30 -4.09
CA GLU A 735 2.01 -51.06 -5.50
C GLU A 735 2.64 -52.10 -6.49
N PRO A 736 2.73 -51.94 -7.85
CA PRO A 736 2.09 -51.03 -8.85
C PRO A 736 1.77 -51.68 -10.23
N LYS A 737 1.25 -50.86 -11.18
CA LYS A 737 1.65 -50.69 -12.61
C LYS A 737 0.81 -49.56 -13.22
N SER A 738 1.28 -48.51 -13.92
CA SER A 738 2.60 -48.12 -14.44
C SER A 738 2.70 -46.57 -14.40
N ASP A 739 3.69 -46.01 -13.74
CA ASP A 739 3.85 -44.58 -13.46
C ASP A 739 5.16 -44.03 -14.06
N GLY A 740 5.29 -42.70 -14.17
CA GLY A 740 6.49 -41.98 -14.63
C GLY A 740 7.73 -42.13 -13.74
N LYS A 741 8.05 -43.36 -13.34
CA LYS A 741 9.11 -43.75 -12.42
C LYS A 741 10.48 -43.69 -13.10
N LEU A 742 10.58 -44.10 -14.37
CA LEU A 742 11.83 -43.96 -15.15
C LEU A 742 12.14 -42.48 -15.43
N GLY A 743 11.14 -41.65 -15.74
CA GLY A 743 11.30 -40.21 -15.90
C GLY A 743 11.73 -39.50 -14.60
N ARG A 744 11.10 -39.85 -13.46
CA ARG A 744 11.51 -39.39 -12.13
C ARG A 744 12.91 -39.86 -11.72
N ALA A 745 13.25 -41.11 -12.00
CA ALA A 745 14.59 -41.63 -11.76
C ALA A 745 15.64 -40.89 -12.61
N LEU A 746 15.30 -40.57 -13.87
CA LEU A 746 16.19 -39.83 -14.77
C LEU A 746 16.43 -38.39 -14.27
N LEU A 747 15.37 -37.70 -13.83
CA LEU A 747 15.47 -36.39 -13.18
C LEU A 747 16.36 -36.42 -11.95
N GLN A 748 16.20 -37.44 -11.09
CA GLN A 748 16.96 -37.57 -9.86
C GLN A 748 18.44 -37.88 -10.12
N ALA A 749 18.74 -38.80 -11.05
CA ALA A 749 20.10 -39.12 -11.45
C ALA A 749 20.80 -37.92 -12.11
N ALA A 750 20.05 -37.17 -12.92
CA ALA A 750 20.55 -35.97 -13.58
C ALA A 750 20.83 -34.81 -12.60
N TRP A 751 19.98 -34.62 -11.59
CA TRP A 751 20.20 -33.65 -10.52
C TRP A 751 21.41 -34.01 -9.65
N LYS A 752 21.56 -35.30 -9.29
CA LYS A 752 22.65 -35.79 -8.43
C LYS A 752 24.00 -35.89 -9.14
N GLY A 753 24.04 -35.77 -10.46
CA GLY A 753 25.29 -35.88 -11.22
C GLY A 753 25.73 -37.32 -11.50
N GLU A 754 24.81 -38.28 -11.45
CA GLU A 754 25.11 -39.71 -11.56
C GLU A 754 25.15 -40.17 -13.03
N GLU A 755 26.21 -39.82 -13.75
CA GLU A 755 26.30 -39.95 -15.21
C GLU A 755 26.04 -41.38 -15.74
N GLN A 756 26.56 -42.41 -15.06
CA GLN A 756 26.34 -43.82 -15.46
C GLN A 756 24.89 -44.25 -15.30
N GLU A 757 24.19 -43.74 -14.28
CA GLU A 757 22.78 -44.05 -14.04
C GLU A 757 21.89 -43.30 -15.03
N VAL A 758 22.25 -42.06 -15.38
CA VAL A 758 21.60 -41.34 -16.48
C VAL A 758 21.71 -42.13 -17.79
N LYS A 759 22.91 -42.61 -18.17
CA LYS A 759 23.09 -43.44 -19.38
C LYS A 759 22.19 -44.67 -19.34
N ARG A 760 22.19 -45.42 -18.23
CA ARG A 760 21.36 -46.61 -18.05
C ARG A 760 19.86 -46.31 -18.18
N LEU A 761 19.40 -45.19 -17.63
CA LEU A 761 18.00 -44.79 -17.66
C LEU A 761 17.58 -44.29 -19.05
N LEU A 762 18.46 -43.59 -19.78
CA LEU A 762 18.23 -43.21 -21.18
C LEU A 762 18.14 -44.45 -22.09
N ASP A 763 19.03 -45.43 -21.90
CA ASP A 763 18.99 -46.70 -22.65
C ASP A 763 17.74 -47.53 -22.31
N ALA A 764 17.23 -47.41 -21.08
CA ALA A 764 15.98 -48.03 -20.64
C ALA A 764 14.72 -47.29 -21.13
N GLY A 765 14.85 -46.25 -21.94
CA GLY A 765 13.74 -45.51 -22.53
C GLY A 765 13.09 -44.51 -21.57
N ALA A 766 13.82 -43.99 -20.58
CA ALA A 766 13.32 -42.91 -19.74
C ALA A 766 13.00 -41.68 -20.60
N ASP A 767 11.79 -41.12 -20.40
CA ASP A 767 11.34 -39.95 -21.14
C ASP A 767 12.17 -38.71 -20.74
N VAL A 768 13.00 -38.24 -21.69
CA VAL A 768 13.87 -37.07 -21.53
C VAL A 768 13.10 -35.75 -21.45
N PHE A 769 11.82 -35.74 -21.80
CA PHE A 769 10.91 -34.60 -21.69
C PHE A 769 10.02 -34.69 -20.46
N PHE A 770 10.12 -35.76 -19.67
CA PHE A 770 9.43 -35.90 -18.40
C PHE A 770 9.84 -34.78 -17.46
N ARG A 771 8.83 -34.08 -16.91
CA ARG A 771 8.99 -32.90 -16.04
C ARG A 771 8.66 -33.27 -14.60
N ASP A 772 9.43 -32.77 -13.64
CA ASP A 772 9.04 -32.85 -12.24
C ASP A 772 7.95 -31.84 -11.87
N SER A 773 7.58 -31.82 -10.59
CA SER A 773 6.55 -30.95 -10.01
C SER A 773 6.83 -29.46 -10.16
N ASP A 774 8.06 -29.08 -10.52
CA ASP A 774 8.47 -27.70 -10.76
C ASP A 774 8.55 -27.41 -12.27
N GLY A 775 8.22 -28.38 -13.13
CA GLY A 775 8.20 -28.24 -14.58
C GLY A 775 9.56 -28.46 -15.26
N PHE A 776 10.60 -28.82 -14.51
CA PHE A 776 11.95 -29.01 -15.04
C PHE A 776 12.15 -30.45 -15.54
N ARG A 777 12.86 -30.60 -16.67
CA ARG A 777 13.26 -31.91 -17.21
C ARG A 777 14.60 -32.35 -16.65
N ALA A 778 14.98 -33.60 -16.88
CA ALA A 778 16.29 -34.12 -16.46
C ALA A 778 17.46 -33.27 -16.99
N ILE A 779 17.36 -32.73 -18.21
CA ILE A 779 18.38 -31.81 -18.75
C ILE A 779 18.44 -30.48 -18.01
N ASP A 780 17.30 -29.98 -17.53
CA ASP A 780 17.22 -28.72 -16.80
C ASP A 780 17.78 -28.92 -15.37
N ARG A 781 17.50 -30.07 -14.73
CA ARG A 781 18.09 -30.45 -13.44
C ARG A 781 19.59 -30.74 -13.50
N ALA A 782 20.09 -31.30 -14.60
CA ALA A 782 21.53 -31.43 -14.83
C ALA A 782 22.23 -30.07 -14.99
N ARG A 783 21.53 -29.06 -15.53
CA ARG A 783 22.03 -27.67 -15.61
C ARG A 783 22.05 -26.99 -14.25
N ASP A 784 20.98 -27.12 -13.45
CA ASP A 784 20.88 -26.61 -12.09
C ASP A 784 22.03 -27.13 -11.19
N GLY A 785 22.43 -28.40 -11.40
CA GLY A 785 23.54 -29.04 -10.68
C GLY A 785 24.94 -28.80 -11.26
N GLY A 786 25.07 -28.16 -12.44
CA GLY A 786 26.36 -27.92 -13.10
C GLY A 786 27.00 -29.12 -13.80
N HIS A 787 26.26 -30.21 -14.05
CA HIS A 787 26.77 -31.49 -14.57
C HIS A 787 26.87 -31.50 -16.09
N THR A 788 27.91 -30.86 -16.63
CA THR A 788 28.01 -30.53 -18.07
C THR A 788 27.98 -31.76 -19.00
N GLU A 789 28.54 -32.89 -18.59
CA GLU A 789 28.58 -34.11 -19.42
C GLU A 789 27.22 -34.83 -19.47
N ILE A 790 26.44 -34.77 -18.38
CA ILE A 790 25.06 -35.26 -18.34
C ILE A 790 24.15 -34.42 -19.22
N VAL A 791 24.33 -33.09 -19.23
CA VAL A 791 23.61 -32.20 -20.14
C VAL A 791 23.87 -32.58 -21.60
N ARG A 792 25.12 -32.89 -21.98
CA ARG A 792 25.46 -33.35 -23.33
C ARG A 792 24.80 -34.68 -23.68
N LEU A 793 24.81 -35.65 -22.76
CA LEU A 793 24.19 -36.96 -22.96
C LEU A 793 22.68 -36.88 -23.18
N ILE A 794 21.98 -36.10 -22.35
CA ILE A 794 20.53 -35.93 -22.49
C ILE A 794 20.20 -35.09 -23.73
N GLN A 795 21.01 -34.08 -24.06
CA GLN A 795 20.83 -33.27 -25.28
C GLN A 795 21.01 -34.11 -26.56
N HIS A 796 22.04 -34.96 -26.61
CA HIS A 796 22.24 -35.90 -27.72
C HIS A 796 21.03 -36.82 -27.90
N LYS A 797 20.45 -37.32 -26.80
CA LYS A 797 19.26 -38.17 -26.86
C LYS A 797 18.01 -37.41 -27.33
N ILE A 798 17.86 -36.15 -26.93
CA ILE A 798 16.79 -35.26 -27.42
C ILE A 798 16.93 -35.02 -28.92
N ASP A 799 18.14 -34.82 -29.43
CA ASP A 799 18.39 -34.55 -30.84
C ASP A 799 18.21 -35.81 -31.71
N GLU A 800 18.59 -37.00 -31.22
CA GLU A 800 18.24 -38.29 -31.83
C GLU A 800 16.72 -38.48 -31.97
N LEU A 801 15.93 -38.09 -30.97
CA LEU A 801 14.47 -38.24 -30.97
C LEU A 801 13.75 -37.23 -31.89
N LYS A 802 14.46 -36.18 -32.35
CA LYS A 802 13.92 -35.14 -33.25
C LYS A 802 14.20 -35.42 -34.73
N GLN A 803 15.16 -36.29 -35.04
CA GLN A 803 15.45 -36.79 -36.38
C GLN A 803 14.54 -37.98 -36.71
#